data_AF-A0A957THK2-F1
#
_entry.id   AF-A0A957THK2-F1
#
_cell.length_a   1.000
_cell.length_b   1.000
_cell.length_c   1.000
_cell.angle_alpha   90.00
_cell.angle_beta   90.00
_cell.angle_gamma   90.00
#
_symmetry.space_group_name_H-M   'P 1'
#
loop_
_entity.id
_entity.type
_entity.pdbx_description
1 polymer ?
#
loop_
_entity_poly.entity_id
_entity_poly.type
_entity_poly.pdbx_seq_one_letter_code
_entity_poly.pdbx_strand_id
1 'polypeptide(L)'
;GMFDMVFGTDLTVLFGLTTALSIHTLYLCRAHQLGGNRFIRPRELIIGLMVSVIAFIVTLFTVVGTVMGRESYQLPGYSISLAISLTPGLLMALAVGWKKLAIGRAITAGVLLFLMLFSLYFGLGQEFGQDLGGTTLLIALTLVGMLIYHMPFLLIFGVLTRMIGPWFAILVASIGSLLVYPLLKQLVGYYNLYVNLALACGWIVLGLTMRWWQPLLLYPLEMVWNALLYRLDTRTYEPTTAKETAKARRRYIDRHAVFWDELQWIPYWGLDHHLVLSTEHAAGVGQSAISSVSATPQRWAAQAAQIELDARRLAHCTTVQEMAHISQELSLGLLLGPASALLRTFAKISEDIRAGLAQVGLFNQRLVLSAVENELNGLLRELTRSNERYAQRFRPVATQWRDVVAQAVQRLDEQFEERQEIANPYVVGVPLTKHQDIFVGRDDISRQIESILRSQNHPPILLYGQRRMGKTSLIYNLRWMLPNRILPLIVDLQGPAGLARNHAGFLYNLAKGIVLSAGHQGITLPPLTHEQLETDPFTHFDDWLDAVETGIIANGRELVLLALDEFEALDGAFARGRLDADMVLGALRHMIQHRMRFKLLLAGSHTLAEFTRWSSYLINAQLIHLSYLSHRETVQLIEQPIQNFQLSYLRDATAQIIFLTRGHPYLTQLLCSEIVFAQNQKPIAGRRLATKQDVELAANAVLRRGQQFFADIANNQLTADARASVIRLARLVHSANDSPAGALLRPEELSPTVQQILLERELIEPTNGHYRFQVELIRRWFAEQTDTDTDNNLRTRHQARQA
;
A
#
# COMPACT_ATOMS: atom_id res chain seq x y z
N GLY A 1 -13.85 36.61 -67.14
CA GLY A 1 -15.12 37.33 -66.94
C GLY A 1 -16.14 36.42 -66.27
N MET A 2 -17.05 35.84 -67.05
CA MET A 2 -18.15 34.98 -66.57
C MET A 2 -17.70 33.66 -65.91
N PHE A 3 -16.58 33.08 -66.36
CA PHE A 3 -16.02 31.85 -65.80
C PHE A 3 -15.10 32.07 -64.58
N ASP A 4 -14.42 33.20 -64.48
CA ASP A 4 -13.51 33.50 -63.34
C ASP A 4 -14.26 33.64 -62.01
N MET A 5 -15.55 34.00 -62.06
CA MET A 5 -16.39 34.28 -60.89
C MET A 5 -17.07 33.02 -60.32
N VAL A 6 -17.38 32.04 -61.17
CA VAL A 6 -18.02 30.77 -60.78
C VAL A 6 -17.00 29.74 -60.28
N PHE A 7 -15.77 29.81 -60.77
CA PHE A 7 -14.66 28.91 -60.41
C PHE A 7 -13.56 29.60 -59.57
N GLY A 8 -13.88 30.79 -59.05
CA GLY A 8 -13.04 31.53 -58.12
C GLY A 8 -12.86 30.82 -56.77
N THR A 9 -12.02 31.40 -55.93
CA THR A 9 -11.64 30.88 -54.61
C THR A 9 -12.83 30.59 -53.69
N ASP A 10 -13.96 31.26 -53.90
CA ASP A 10 -15.13 31.22 -53.02
C ASP A 10 -15.84 29.86 -53.01
N LEU A 11 -15.88 29.17 -54.15
CA LEU A 11 -16.45 27.83 -54.25
C LEU A 11 -15.62 26.81 -53.46
N THR A 12 -14.30 26.97 -53.47
CA THR A 12 -13.38 26.08 -52.76
C THR A 12 -13.34 26.36 -51.26
N VAL A 13 -13.51 27.61 -50.87
CA VAL A 13 -13.74 27.98 -49.46
C VAL A 13 -15.00 27.29 -48.95
N LEU A 14 -16.08 27.27 -49.74
CA LEU A 14 -17.33 26.59 -49.42
C LEU A 14 -17.15 25.07 -49.27
N PHE A 15 -16.45 24.41 -50.20
CA PHE A 15 -16.16 22.96 -50.11
C PHE A 15 -15.25 22.63 -48.93
N GLY A 16 -14.24 23.45 -48.67
CA GLY A 16 -13.36 23.28 -47.52
C GLY A 16 -14.09 23.42 -46.19
N LEU A 17 -14.97 24.42 -46.07
CA LEU A 17 -15.84 24.62 -44.91
C LEU A 17 -16.78 23.44 -44.66
N THR A 18 -17.47 22.94 -45.70
CA THR A 18 -18.37 21.79 -45.55
C THR A 18 -17.62 20.51 -45.19
N THR A 19 -16.38 20.36 -45.68
CA THR A 19 -15.49 19.25 -45.32
C THR A 19 -15.07 19.33 -43.87
N ALA A 20 -14.60 20.50 -43.41
CA ALA A 20 -14.22 20.73 -42.02
C ALA A 20 -15.41 20.50 -41.07
N LEU A 21 -16.61 20.97 -41.43
CA LEU A 21 -17.84 20.73 -40.65
C LEU A 21 -18.23 19.24 -40.62
N SER A 22 -18.10 18.53 -41.75
CA SER A 22 -18.41 17.11 -41.83
C SER A 22 -17.44 16.28 -40.98
N ILE A 23 -16.14 16.62 -41.03
CA ILE A 23 -15.11 16.04 -40.17
C ILE A 23 -15.45 16.29 -38.69
N HIS A 24 -15.83 17.51 -38.33
CA HIS A 24 -16.22 17.88 -36.97
C HIS A 24 -17.44 17.09 -36.46
N THR A 25 -18.49 17.00 -37.27
CA THR A 25 -19.73 16.31 -36.90
C THR A 25 -19.48 14.80 -36.73
N LEU A 26 -18.69 14.20 -37.62
CA LEU A 26 -18.32 12.79 -37.55
C LEU A 26 -17.43 12.49 -36.34
N TYR A 27 -16.58 13.43 -35.94
CA TYR A 27 -15.74 13.33 -34.75
C TYR A 27 -16.58 13.35 -33.46
N LEU A 28 -17.49 14.32 -33.32
CA LEU A 28 -18.38 14.46 -32.15
C LEU A 28 -19.30 13.24 -31.95
N CYS A 29 -19.78 12.61 -33.03
CA CYS A 29 -20.62 11.43 -32.92
C CYS A 29 -19.92 10.18 -32.31
N ARG A 30 -18.58 10.16 -32.22
CA ARG A 30 -17.83 8.97 -31.78
C ARG A 30 -17.32 9.01 -30.34
N ALA A 31 -17.12 10.19 -29.75
CA ALA A 31 -16.66 10.37 -28.36
C ALA A 31 -17.40 9.41 -27.39
N HIS A 32 -18.70 9.25 -27.61
CA HIS A 32 -19.62 8.42 -26.83
C HIS A 32 -19.57 6.87 -27.02
N GLN A 33 -18.56 6.27 -27.66
CA GLN A 33 -18.57 4.84 -28.07
C GLN A 33 -17.26 4.03 -27.87
N LEU A 34 -16.38 4.40 -26.95
CA LEU A 34 -15.26 3.54 -26.56
C LEU A 34 -15.73 2.42 -25.61
N GLY A 35 -16.28 1.37 -26.20
CA GLY A 35 -16.68 0.17 -25.47
C GLY A 35 -17.23 -0.92 -26.40
N GLY A 36 -16.36 -1.54 -27.20
CA GLY A 36 -16.75 -2.75 -27.94
C GLY A 36 -15.88 -3.05 -29.15
N ASN A 37 -14.94 -3.99 -28.98
CA ASN A 37 -14.35 -4.76 -30.08
C ASN A 37 -15.45 -5.41 -30.92
N ARG A 38 -15.53 -5.15 -32.23
CA ARG A 38 -16.31 -6.01 -33.14
C ARG A 38 -15.65 -6.16 -34.52
N PHE A 39 -15.44 -7.42 -34.87
CA PHE A 39 -15.08 -7.96 -36.17
C PHE A 39 -16.08 -7.58 -37.28
N ILE A 40 -15.55 -7.46 -38.49
CA ILE A 40 -16.21 -7.07 -39.75
C ILE A 40 -17.26 -8.13 -40.15
N ARG A 41 -18.51 -7.73 -40.41
CA ARG A 41 -19.52 -8.59 -41.07
C ARG A 41 -19.78 -8.08 -42.51
N PRO A 42 -19.65 -8.93 -43.56
CA PRO A 42 -19.79 -8.51 -44.96
C PRO A 42 -21.16 -7.91 -45.31
N ARG A 43 -22.22 -8.27 -44.56
CA ARG A 43 -23.55 -7.67 -44.66
C ARG A 43 -23.57 -6.15 -44.43
N GLU A 44 -22.73 -5.63 -43.53
CA GLU A 44 -22.73 -4.21 -43.19
C GLU A 44 -21.99 -3.33 -44.23
N LEU A 45 -21.06 -3.94 -44.97
CA LEU A 45 -20.37 -3.32 -46.10
C LEU A 45 -21.33 -3.13 -47.29
N ILE A 46 -22.09 -4.17 -47.64
CA ILE A 46 -23.06 -4.15 -48.75
C ILE A 46 -24.18 -3.14 -48.48
N ILE A 47 -24.68 -3.07 -47.25
CA ILE A 47 -25.71 -2.11 -46.86
C ILE A 47 -25.18 -0.67 -46.93
N GLY A 48 -23.94 -0.41 -46.50
CA GLY A 48 -23.33 0.92 -46.60
C GLY A 48 -23.14 1.39 -48.04
N LEU A 49 -22.75 0.47 -48.93
CA LEU A 49 -22.62 0.73 -50.36
C LEU A 49 -23.98 1.05 -51.01
N MET A 50 -25.01 0.24 -50.72
CA MET A 50 -26.37 0.47 -51.23
C MET A 50 -26.94 1.81 -50.77
N VAL A 51 -26.79 2.18 -49.49
CA VAL A 51 -27.32 3.45 -48.97
C VAL A 51 -26.64 4.64 -49.64
N SER A 52 -25.33 4.56 -49.91
CA SER A 52 -24.59 5.61 -50.61
C SER A 52 -25.05 5.77 -52.06
N VAL A 53 -25.33 4.65 -52.75
CA VAL A 53 -25.89 4.65 -54.12
C VAL A 53 -27.32 5.17 -54.14
N ILE A 54 -28.15 4.82 -53.16
CA ILE A 54 -29.52 5.33 -53.05
C ILE A 54 -29.52 6.83 -52.77
N ALA A 55 -28.67 7.30 -51.85
CA ALA A 55 -28.49 8.72 -51.58
C ALA A 55 -28.03 9.49 -52.83
N PHE A 56 -27.16 8.89 -53.64
CA PHE A 56 -26.72 9.44 -54.92
C PHE A 56 -27.89 9.59 -55.90
N ILE A 57 -28.68 8.53 -56.08
CA ILE A 57 -29.81 8.53 -57.01
C ILE A 57 -30.87 9.54 -56.57
N VAL A 58 -31.19 9.60 -55.27
CA VAL A 58 -32.18 10.55 -54.71
C VAL A 58 -31.70 11.99 -54.86
N THR A 59 -30.42 12.26 -54.60
CA THR A 59 -29.85 13.60 -54.77
C THR A 59 -29.86 14.00 -56.24
N LEU A 60 -29.39 13.13 -57.13
CA LEU A 60 -29.37 13.37 -58.57
C LEU A 60 -30.79 13.59 -59.12
N PHE A 61 -31.77 12.80 -58.69
CA PHE A 61 -33.17 12.91 -59.13
C PHE A 61 -33.83 14.20 -58.62
N THR A 62 -33.63 14.56 -57.36
CA THR A 62 -34.19 15.79 -56.77
C THR A 62 -33.63 17.02 -57.49
N VAL A 63 -32.36 16.97 -57.85
CA VAL A 63 -31.64 18.04 -58.55
C VAL A 63 -32.07 18.17 -60.00
N VAL A 64 -32.07 17.07 -60.74
CA VAL A 64 -32.51 17.07 -62.14
C VAL A 64 -33.99 17.43 -62.24
N GLY A 65 -34.83 16.91 -61.33
CA GLY A 65 -36.25 17.20 -61.28
C GLY A 65 -36.57 18.67 -60.95
N THR A 66 -35.79 19.32 -60.08
CA THR A 66 -35.97 20.75 -59.77
C THR A 66 -35.45 21.66 -60.89
N VAL A 67 -34.39 21.28 -61.58
CA VAL A 67 -33.90 22.00 -62.78
C VAL A 67 -34.92 21.88 -63.93
N MET A 68 -35.37 20.67 -64.25
CA MET A 68 -36.36 20.43 -65.31
C MET A 68 -37.73 21.03 -64.98
N GLY A 69 -38.18 20.94 -63.72
CA GLY A 69 -39.43 21.53 -63.26
C GLY A 69 -39.44 23.06 -63.36
N ARG A 70 -38.28 23.71 -63.20
CA ARG A 70 -38.18 25.16 -63.41
C ARG A 70 -38.24 25.54 -64.89
N GLU A 71 -37.53 24.83 -65.76
CA GLU A 71 -37.59 25.08 -67.21
C GLU A 71 -39.00 24.86 -67.76
N SER A 72 -39.71 23.87 -67.22
CA SER A 72 -41.07 23.53 -67.69
C SER A 72 -42.18 24.39 -67.08
N TYR A 73 -42.02 24.88 -65.84
CA TYR A 73 -43.10 25.54 -65.08
C TYR A 73 -42.76 26.94 -64.54
N GLN A 74 -41.63 27.54 -64.96
CA GLN A 74 -41.18 28.89 -64.55
C GLN A 74 -41.14 29.12 -63.04
N LEU A 75 -40.69 28.12 -62.26
CA LEU A 75 -40.59 28.24 -60.81
C LEU A 75 -39.65 29.38 -60.37
N PRO A 76 -39.93 30.05 -59.24
CA PRO A 76 -39.08 31.12 -58.72
C PRO A 76 -37.65 30.62 -58.43
N GLY A 77 -36.63 31.46 -58.66
CA GLY A 77 -35.23 31.05 -58.54
C GLY A 77 -34.79 30.56 -57.15
N TYR A 78 -35.49 30.95 -56.09
CA TYR A 78 -35.24 30.49 -54.73
C TYR A 78 -35.72 29.04 -54.47
N SER A 79 -36.65 28.51 -55.28
CA SER A 79 -37.16 27.14 -55.12
C SER A 79 -36.07 26.07 -55.31
N ILE A 80 -35.10 26.35 -56.18
CA ILE A 80 -33.93 25.50 -56.41
C ILE A 80 -32.95 25.58 -55.23
N SER A 81 -32.68 26.78 -54.69
CA SER A 81 -31.82 26.95 -53.52
C SER A 81 -32.37 26.23 -52.27
N LEU A 82 -33.70 26.18 -52.15
CA LEU A 82 -34.41 25.48 -51.09
C LEU A 82 -34.26 23.96 -51.22
N ALA A 83 -34.47 23.40 -52.43
CA ALA A 83 -34.30 21.97 -52.70
C ALA A 83 -32.84 21.50 -52.51
N ILE A 84 -31.87 22.33 -52.90
CA ILE A 84 -30.44 22.02 -52.79
C ILE A 84 -29.97 22.05 -51.34
N SER A 85 -30.41 23.03 -50.56
CA SER A 85 -30.03 23.12 -49.15
C SER A 85 -30.65 21.98 -48.33
N LEU A 86 -31.87 21.53 -48.71
CA LEU A 86 -32.60 20.48 -48.00
C LEU A 86 -31.87 19.13 -48.06
N THR A 87 -31.21 18.83 -49.19
CA THR A 87 -30.71 17.48 -49.48
C THR A 87 -29.51 17.06 -48.58
N PRO A 88 -28.45 17.87 -48.41
CA PRO A 88 -27.38 17.60 -47.45
C PRO A 88 -27.88 17.56 -46.01
N GLY A 89 -28.81 18.46 -45.63
CA GLY A 89 -29.41 18.47 -44.29
C GLY A 89 -30.20 17.18 -43.98
N LEU A 90 -30.93 16.66 -44.96
CA LEU A 90 -31.73 15.43 -44.84
C LEU A 90 -30.83 14.17 -44.85
N LEU A 91 -29.79 14.14 -45.68
CA LEU A 91 -28.80 13.06 -45.69
C LEU A 91 -27.96 13.01 -44.42
N MET A 92 -27.58 14.18 -43.87
CA MET A 92 -26.91 14.30 -42.57
C MET A 92 -27.83 13.83 -41.44
N ALA A 93 -29.10 14.25 -41.44
CA ALA A 93 -30.10 13.82 -40.46
C ALA A 93 -30.35 12.30 -40.52
N LEU A 94 -30.38 11.70 -41.72
CA LEU A 94 -30.50 10.25 -41.91
C LEU A 94 -29.23 9.49 -41.48
N ALA A 95 -28.04 9.98 -41.82
CA ALA A 95 -26.76 9.35 -41.47
C ALA A 95 -26.52 9.35 -39.95
N VAL A 96 -26.91 10.42 -39.27
CA VAL A 96 -26.78 10.56 -37.80
C VAL A 96 -27.93 9.84 -37.09
N GLY A 97 -29.16 9.92 -37.60
CA GLY A 97 -30.36 9.29 -37.04
C GLY A 97 -30.32 7.74 -37.09
N TRP A 98 -29.61 7.17 -38.05
CA TRP A 98 -29.52 5.70 -38.21
C TRP A 98 -28.66 5.02 -37.13
N LYS A 99 -27.69 5.71 -36.53
CA LYS A 99 -26.74 5.09 -35.59
C LYS A 99 -27.19 5.08 -34.12
N LYS A 100 -28.15 5.91 -33.70
CA LYS A 100 -28.75 5.90 -32.34
C LYS A 100 -30.17 6.49 -32.37
N LEU A 101 -31.07 6.01 -31.50
CA LEU A 101 -32.42 6.53 -31.21
C LEU A 101 -32.46 7.98 -30.64
N ALA A 102 -31.57 8.87 -31.08
CA ALA A 102 -31.53 10.29 -30.71
C ALA A 102 -31.93 11.17 -31.91
N ILE A 103 -33.05 10.80 -32.54
CA ILE A 103 -33.59 11.42 -33.77
C ILE A 103 -33.70 12.95 -33.64
N GLY A 104 -34.05 13.48 -32.46
CA GLY A 104 -34.18 14.93 -32.25
C GLY A 104 -32.88 15.73 -32.37
N ARG A 105 -31.72 15.17 -31.98
CA ARG A 105 -30.41 15.86 -32.11
C ARG A 105 -29.89 15.81 -33.55
N ALA A 106 -30.17 14.71 -34.26
CA ALA A 106 -29.85 14.57 -35.67
C ALA A 106 -30.67 15.53 -36.55
N ILE A 107 -31.97 15.64 -36.25
CA ILE A 107 -32.87 16.58 -36.95
C ILE A 107 -32.43 18.02 -36.67
N THR A 108 -32.11 18.39 -35.43
CA THR A 108 -31.69 19.77 -35.11
C THR A 108 -30.36 20.16 -35.78
N ALA A 109 -29.36 19.27 -35.80
CA ALA A 109 -28.12 19.51 -36.53
C ALA A 109 -28.35 19.60 -38.06
N GLY A 110 -29.19 18.73 -38.62
CA GLY A 110 -29.57 18.76 -40.03
C GLY A 110 -30.35 20.02 -40.42
N VAL A 111 -31.25 20.49 -39.54
CA VAL A 111 -32.03 21.72 -39.73
C VAL A 111 -31.14 22.97 -39.60
N LEU A 112 -30.21 23.02 -38.65
CA LEU A 112 -29.27 24.13 -38.53
C LEU A 112 -28.33 24.22 -39.74
N LEU A 113 -27.83 23.07 -40.20
CA LEU A 113 -27.03 23.00 -41.43
C LEU A 113 -27.85 23.43 -42.66
N PHE A 114 -29.10 22.99 -42.76
CA PHE A 114 -30.04 23.43 -43.79
C PHE A 114 -30.23 24.95 -43.78
N LEU A 115 -30.54 25.53 -42.61
CA LEU A 115 -30.79 26.97 -42.47
C LEU A 115 -29.54 27.81 -42.77
N MET A 116 -28.36 27.35 -42.35
CA MET A 116 -27.08 28.01 -42.63
C MET A 116 -26.76 27.99 -44.13
N LEU A 117 -26.85 26.82 -44.76
CA LEU A 117 -26.62 26.67 -46.20
C LEU A 117 -27.66 27.46 -47.00
N PHE A 118 -28.94 27.37 -46.63
CA PHE A 118 -30.01 28.11 -47.28
C PHE A 118 -29.79 29.62 -47.20
N SER A 119 -29.43 30.16 -46.03
CA SER A 119 -29.12 31.59 -45.85
C SER A 119 -27.95 32.05 -46.75
N LEU A 120 -26.89 31.24 -46.81
CA LEU A 120 -25.70 31.54 -47.61
C LEU A 120 -25.98 31.47 -49.13
N TYR A 121 -26.70 30.45 -49.58
CA TYR A 121 -27.08 30.31 -51.00
C TYR A 121 -28.17 31.30 -51.42
N PHE A 122 -29.07 31.67 -50.51
CA PHE A 122 -30.07 32.70 -50.74
C PHE A 122 -29.42 34.08 -50.95
N GLY A 123 -28.42 34.43 -50.13
CA GLY A 123 -27.64 35.66 -50.29
C GLY A 123 -26.89 35.72 -51.62
N LEU A 124 -26.13 34.67 -51.94
CA LEU A 124 -25.38 34.59 -53.21
C LEU A 124 -26.32 34.55 -54.44
N GLY A 125 -27.50 33.93 -54.31
CA GLY A 125 -28.49 33.86 -55.40
C GLY A 125 -29.16 35.20 -55.73
N GLN A 126 -29.24 36.13 -54.78
CA GLN A 126 -29.83 37.46 -55.02
C GLN A 126 -28.83 38.44 -55.66
N GLU A 127 -27.57 38.48 -55.21
CA GLU A 127 -26.59 39.43 -55.76
C GLU A 127 -26.20 39.13 -57.22
N PHE A 128 -26.14 37.86 -57.61
CA PHE A 128 -25.66 37.45 -58.95
C PHE A 128 -26.77 37.13 -59.96
N GLY A 129 -28.04 37.32 -59.56
CA GLY A 129 -29.22 36.92 -60.34
C GLY A 129 -29.59 37.83 -61.51
N GLN A 130 -29.11 39.10 -61.54
CA GLN A 130 -29.52 40.07 -62.55
C GLN A 130 -28.58 40.20 -63.76
N ASP A 131 -27.27 39.92 -63.62
CA ASP A 131 -26.28 40.21 -64.68
C ASP A 131 -25.92 39.03 -65.60
N LEU A 132 -26.34 37.80 -65.29
CA LEU A 132 -25.67 36.60 -65.80
C LEU A 132 -26.54 35.56 -66.52
N GLY A 133 -27.66 35.97 -67.14
CA GLY A 133 -28.35 35.13 -68.14
C GLY A 133 -28.85 33.76 -67.64
N GLY A 134 -29.02 33.58 -66.33
CA GLY A 134 -29.73 32.44 -65.76
C GLY A 134 -29.02 31.79 -64.58
N THR A 135 -29.59 31.99 -63.39
CA THR A 135 -29.36 31.20 -62.16
C THR A 135 -29.21 29.68 -62.37
N THR A 136 -29.72 29.10 -63.44
CA THR A 136 -29.68 27.66 -63.78
C THR A 136 -28.27 27.11 -64.02
N LEU A 137 -27.38 27.85 -64.70
CA LEU A 137 -26.02 27.37 -65.03
C LEU A 137 -25.10 27.35 -63.80
N LEU A 138 -25.15 28.43 -63.00
CA LEU A 138 -24.39 28.57 -61.76
C LEU A 138 -24.79 27.51 -60.74
N ILE A 139 -26.10 27.26 -60.65
CA ILE A 139 -26.66 26.24 -59.78
C ILE A 139 -26.32 24.82 -60.29
N ALA A 140 -26.40 24.54 -61.60
CA ALA A 140 -25.99 23.25 -62.16
C ALA A 140 -24.49 22.95 -61.91
N LEU A 141 -23.62 23.96 -61.98
CA LEU A 141 -22.19 23.83 -61.72
C LEU A 141 -21.85 23.60 -60.24
N THR A 142 -22.51 24.32 -59.32
CA THR A 142 -22.38 24.07 -57.87
C THR A 142 -22.87 22.68 -57.48
N LEU A 143 -23.93 22.19 -58.12
CA LEU A 143 -24.50 20.85 -57.93
C LEU A 143 -23.58 19.73 -58.40
N VAL A 144 -22.99 19.89 -59.58
CA VAL A 144 -21.99 18.96 -60.10
C VAL A 144 -20.75 18.97 -59.20
N GLY A 145 -20.31 20.13 -58.72
CA GLY A 145 -19.20 20.23 -57.75
C GLY A 145 -19.46 19.48 -56.42
N MET A 146 -20.65 19.62 -55.83
CA MET A 146 -21.04 18.91 -54.61
C MET A 146 -21.16 17.39 -54.81
N LEU A 147 -21.77 16.96 -55.93
CA LEU A 147 -21.91 15.54 -56.25
C LEU A 147 -20.55 14.88 -56.49
N ILE A 148 -19.64 15.54 -57.22
CA ILE A 148 -18.33 14.96 -57.52
C ILE A 148 -17.43 14.98 -56.26
N TYR A 149 -17.57 15.93 -55.32
CA TYR A 149 -16.71 15.99 -54.13
C TYR A 149 -17.23 15.16 -52.93
N HIS A 150 -18.52 15.25 -52.58
CA HIS A 150 -19.07 14.54 -51.41
C HIS A 150 -19.26 13.03 -51.64
N MET A 151 -19.49 12.59 -52.88
CA MET A 151 -19.68 11.15 -53.16
C MET A 151 -18.41 10.32 -52.93
N PRO A 152 -17.23 10.69 -53.48
CA PRO A 152 -15.99 9.98 -53.19
C PRO A 152 -15.60 10.08 -51.71
N PHE A 153 -15.80 11.25 -51.08
CA PHE A 153 -15.52 11.41 -49.65
C PHE A 153 -16.36 10.44 -48.81
N LEU A 154 -17.68 10.41 -48.98
CA LEU A 154 -18.58 9.55 -48.22
C LEU A 154 -18.36 8.06 -48.52
N LEU A 155 -18.06 7.71 -49.78
CA LEU A 155 -17.77 6.34 -50.20
C LEU A 155 -16.45 5.85 -49.61
N ILE A 156 -15.37 6.62 -49.74
CA ILE A 156 -14.04 6.27 -49.22
C ILE A 156 -14.07 6.25 -47.68
N PHE A 157 -14.73 7.23 -47.05
CA PHE A 157 -14.90 7.27 -45.60
C PHE A 157 -15.72 6.07 -45.10
N GLY A 158 -16.84 5.74 -45.74
CA GLY A 158 -17.71 4.63 -45.36
C GLY A 158 -17.03 3.26 -45.44
N VAL A 159 -16.16 3.06 -46.44
CA VAL A 159 -15.36 1.83 -46.61
C VAL A 159 -14.19 1.80 -45.62
N LEU A 160 -13.38 2.85 -45.56
CA LEU A 160 -12.14 2.86 -44.77
C LEU A 160 -12.36 2.96 -43.26
N THR A 161 -13.46 3.58 -42.81
CA THR A 161 -13.75 3.71 -41.36
C THR A 161 -13.87 2.36 -40.67
N ARG A 162 -14.26 1.33 -41.43
CA ARG A 162 -14.36 -0.05 -40.95
C ARG A 162 -13.06 -0.85 -41.05
N MET A 163 -12.09 -0.40 -41.84
CA MET A 163 -10.85 -1.14 -42.15
C MET A 163 -9.63 -0.64 -41.39
N ILE A 164 -9.41 0.69 -41.33
CA ILE A 164 -8.15 1.29 -40.82
C ILE A 164 -8.43 2.23 -39.62
N GLY A 165 -9.67 2.22 -39.13
CA GLY A 165 -10.14 3.15 -38.10
C GLY A 165 -10.48 4.53 -38.68
N PRO A 166 -11.37 5.29 -38.00
CA PRO A 166 -11.99 6.49 -38.56
C PRO A 166 -11.01 7.65 -38.76
N TRP A 167 -9.96 7.78 -37.95
CA TRP A 167 -9.00 8.86 -38.13
C TRP A 167 -8.25 8.76 -39.46
N PHE A 168 -7.75 7.55 -39.78
CA PHE A 168 -7.14 7.28 -41.07
C PHE A 168 -8.17 7.30 -42.21
N ALA A 169 -9.41 6.87 -41.95
CA ALA A 169 -10.46 6.94 -42.95
C ALA A 169 -10.86 8.36 -43.31
N ILE A 170 -10.94 9.28 -42.34
CA ILE A 170 -11.19 10.71 -42.59
C ILE A 170 -10.04 11.29 -43.41
N LEU A 171 -8.79 11.02 -43.01
CA LEU A 171 -7.61 11.51 -43.71
C LEU A 171 -7.59 11.02 -45.17
N VAL A 172 -7.76 9.72 -45.39
CA VAL A 172 -7.71 9.12 -46.73
C VAL A 172 -8.94 9.47 -47.56
N ALA A 173 -10.13 9.62 -46.96
CA ALA A 173 -11.32 10.11 -47.67
C ALA A 173 -11.18 11.57 -48.07
N SER A 174 -10.61 12.40 -47.19
CA SER A 174 -10.29 13.80 -47.50
C SER A 174 -9.29 13.88 -48.65
N ILE A 175 -8.19 13.11 -48.59
CA ILE A 175 -7.18 13.07 -49.65
C ILE A 175 -7.75 12.50 -50.96
N GLY A 176 -8.53 11.42 -50.90
CA GLY A 176 -9.16 10.81 -52.08
C GLY A 176 -10.18 11.72 -52.74
N SER A 177 -10.91 12.52 -51.97
CA SER A 177 -11.82 13.54 -52.51
C SER A 177 -11.09 14.71 -53.19
N LEU A 178 -9.80 14.94 -52.90
CA LEU A 178 -8.99 15.93 -53.61
C LEU A 178 -8.65 15.52 -55.06
N LEU A 179 -8.70 14.22 -55.39
CA LEU A 179 -8.43 13.68 -56.73
C LEU A 179 -9.48 14.09 -57.77
N VAL A 180 -10.59 14.66 -57.31
CA VAL A 180 -11.67 15.23 -58.13
C VAL A 180 -11.24 16.51 -58.82
N TYR A 181 -10.41 17.33 -58.18
CA TYR A 181 -10.06 18.66 -58.69
C TYR A 181 -9.26 18.63 -60.02
N PRO A 182 -8.29 17.70 -60.23
CA PRO A 182 -7.65 17.52 -61.53
C PRO A 182 -8.62 17.11 -62.64
N LEU A 183 -9.58 16.23 -62.34
CA LEU A 183 -10.60 15.78 -63.29
C LEU A 183 -11.53 16.95 -63.67
N LEU A 184 -11.93 17.76 -62.69
CA LEU A 184 -12.73 18.96 -62.90
C LEU A 184 -12.01 19.99 -63.79
N LYS A 185 -10.70 20.18 -63.61
CA LYS A 185 -9.87 21.03 -64.47
C LYS A 185 -9.94 20.58 -65.94
N GLN A 186 -9.88 19.27 -66.18
CA GLN A 186 -9.88 18.69 -67.52
C GLN A 186 -11.23 18.85 -68.24
N LEU A 187 -12.34 18.77 -67.49
CA LEU A 187 -13.70 18.91 -68.00
C LEU A 187 -14.13 20.36 -68.27
N VAL A 188 -13.61 21.31 -67.48
CA VAL A 188 -14.17 22.68 -67.43
C VAL A 188 -13.19 23.76 -67.94
N GLY A 189 -11.90 23.44 -68.10
CA GLY A 189 -10.91 24.27 -68.82
C GLY A 189 -10.42 25.53 -68.08
N TYR A 190 -11.30 26.28 -67.40
CA TYR A 190 -10.96 27.48 -66.62
C TYR A 190 -11.04 27.21 -65.11
N TYR A 191 -10.03 26.52 -64.57
CA TYR A 191 -9.95 26.17 -63.16
C TYR A 191 -8.51 26.32 -62.62
N ASN A 192 -8.29 27.22 -61.65
CA ASN A 192 -6.98 27.38 -61.01
C ASN A 192 -6.75 26.26 -59.98
N LEU A 193 -6.29 25.12 -60.48
CA LEU A 193 -6.10 23.89 -59.71
C LEU A 193 -5.23 24.09 -58.47
N TYR A 194 -4.15 24.87 -58.57
CA TYR A 194 -3.17 25.00 -57.49
C TYR A 194 -3.72 25.79 -56.30
N VAL A 195 -4.41 26.91 -56.55
CA VAL A 195 -5.02 27.72 -55.48
C VAL A 195 -6.12 26.93 -54.77
N ASN A 196 -6.93 26.20 -55.53
CA ASN A 196 -8.04 25.45 -54.95
C ASN A 196 -7.57 24.21 -54.19
N LEU A 197 -6.55 23.51 -54.69
CA LEU A 197 -5.93 22.41 -53.95
C LEU A 197 -5.29 22.92 -52.64
N ALA A 198 -4.64 24.08 -52.66
CA ALA A 198 -4.06 24.70 -51.48
C ALA A 198 -5.12 25.07 -50.43
N LEU A 199 -6.23 25.69 -50.85
CA LEU A 199 -7.36 26.01 -49.97
C LEU A 199 -8.00 24.75 -49.37
N ALA A 200 -8.25 23.73 -50.19
CA ALA A 200 -8.83 22.47 -49.72
C ALA A 200 -7.91 21.74 -48.73
N CYS A 201 -6.60 21.70 -49.00
CA CYS A 201 -5.60 21.21 -48.04
C CYS A 201 -5.61 22.02 -46.73
N GLY A 202 -5.70 23.35 -46.81
CA GLY A 202 -5.78 24.23 -45.65
C GLY A 202 -6.98 23.92 -44.73
N TRP A 203 -8.17 23.71 -45.31
CA TRP A 203 -9.36 23.34 -44.56
C TRP A 203 -9.31 21.94 -43.95
N ILE A 204 -8.70 20.97 -44.66
CA ILE A 204 -8.46 19.63 -44.12
C ILE A 204 -7.50 19.70 -42.93
N VAL A 205 -6.40 20.46 -43.05
CA VAL A 205 -5.46 20.69 -41.94
C VAL A 205 -6.16 21.37 -40.77
N LEU A 206 -7.01 22.36 -41.01
CA LEU A 206 -7.79 23.04 -39.99
C LEU A 206 -8.75 22.07 -39.26
N GLY A 207 -9.43 21.19 -39.98
CA GLY A 207 -10.29 20.14 -39.40
C GLY A 207 -9.51 19.08 -38.61
N LEU A 208 -8.34 18.65 -39.10
CA LEU A 208 -7.50 17.65 -38.42
C LEU A 208 -6.80 18.20 -37.17
N THR A 209 -6.47 19.50 -37.15
CA THR A 209 -5.86 20.20 -36.01
C THR A 209 -6.88 20.67 -34.97
N MET A 210 -8.17 20.37 -35.17
CA MET A 210 -9.28 20.82 -34.32
C MET A 210 -9.14 20.46 -32.85
N ARG A 211 -8.56 19.30 -32.53
CA ARG A 211 -8.27 18.87 -31.15
C ARG A 211 -7.40 19.88 -30.37
N TRP A 212 -6.61 20.69 -31.07
CA TRP A 212 -5.70 21.67 -30.47
C TRP A 212 -6.35 23.03 -30.29
N TRP A 213 -7.09 23.52 -31.29
CA TRP A 213 -7.65 24.87 -31.27
C TRP A 213 -9.10 24.95 -30.75
N GLN A 214 -9.92 23.91 -30.92
CA GLN A 214 -11.31 23.91 -30.43
C GLN A 214 -11.39 24.07 -28.90
N PRO A 215 -10.60 23.35 -28.08
CA PRO A 215 -10.68 23.50 -26.63
C PRO A 215 -10.28 24.91 -26.19
N LEU A 216 -9.29 25.54 -26.85
CA LEU A 216 -8.88 26.92 -26.57
C LEU A 216 -9.98 27.94 -26.88
N LEU A 217 -10.70 27.76 -27.99
CA LEU A 217 -11.74 28.68 -28.43
C LEU A 217 -13.01 28.58 -27.57
N LEU A 218 -13.40 27.36 -27.17
CA LEU A 218 -14.62 27.11 -26.40
C LEU A 218 -14.44 27.29 -24.87
N TYR A 219 -13.21 27.15 -24.35
CA TYR A 219 -12.92 27.25 -22.92
C TYR A 219 -13.54 28.45 -22.19
N PRO A 220 -13.47 29.71 -22.68
CA PRO A 220 -14.07 30.84 -21.96
C PRO A 220 -15.60 30.72 -21.86
N LEU A 221 -16.27 30.21 -22.90
CA LEU A 221 -17.72 30.00 -22.90
C LEU A 221 -18.11 28.87 -21.94
N GLU A 222 -17.36 27.77 -21.96
CA GLU A 222 -17.55 26.63 -21.06
C GLU A 222 -17.32 27.00 -19.60
N MET A 223 -16.29 27.80 -19.30
CA MET A 223 -16.03 28.33 -17.96
C MET A 223 -17.19 29.18 -17.44
N VAL A 224 -17.74 30.08 -18.27
CA VAL A 224 -18.91 30.90 -17.88
C VAL A 224 -20.13 30.03 -17.63
N TRP A 225 -20.37 29.03 -18.49
CA TRP A 225 -21.44 28.06 -18.32
C TRP A 225 -21.31 27.26 -17.02
N ASN A 226 -20.12 26.71 -16.76
CA ASN A 226 -19.82 25.93 -15.55
C ASN A 226 -19.95 26.78 -14.28
N ALA A 227 -19.47 28.03 -14.31
CA ALA A 227 -19.63 28.97 -13.20
C ALA A 227 -21.10 29.32 -12.92
N LEU A 228 -21.93 29.43 -13.98
CA LEU A 228 -23.36 29.65 -13.85
C LEU A 228 -24.06 28.43 -13.22
N LEU A 229 -23.72 27.21 -13.65
CA LEU A 229 -24.22 25.98 -13.05
C LEU A 229 -23.84 25.87 -11.56
N TYR A 230 -22.59 26.17 -11.21
CA TYR A 230 -22.13 26.18 -9.82
C TYR A 230 -22.88 27.22 -8.97
N ARG A 231 -23.13 28.42 -9.50
CA ARG A 231 -23.94 29.46 -8.83
C ARG A 231 -25.41 29.05 -8.65
N LEU A 232 -25.98 28.30 -9.59
CA LEU A 232 -27.35 27.78 -9.47
C LEU A 232 -27.42 26.69 -8.39
N ASP A 233 -26.45 25.76 -8.37
CA ASP A 233 -26.42 24.70 -7.37
C ASP A 233 -26.18 25.24 -5.95
N THR A 234 -25.34 26.27 -5.79
CA THR A 234 -25.11 26.93 -4.49
C THR A 234 -26.33 27.71 -3.98
N ARG A 235 -27.11 28.36 -4.86
CA ARG A 235 -28.31 29.14 -4.48
C ARG A 235 -29.53 28.30 -4.12
N THR A 236 -29.56 27.02 -4.50
CA THR A 236 -30.70 26.13 -4.26
C THR A 236 -30.69 25.54 -2.83
N TYR A 237 -29.93 26.13 -1.90
CA TYR A 237 -29.73 25.67 -0.52
C TYR A 237 -30.78 26.21 0.49
N GLU A 238 -32.06 26.30 0.11
CA GLU A 238 -33.14 26.57 1.08
C GLU A 238 -34.12 25.38 1.14
N PRO A 239 -34.23 24.68 2.29
CA PRO A 239 -35.03 23.47 2.40
C PRO A 239 -36.49 23.81 2.70
N THR A 240 -37.41 23.45 1.82
CA THR A 240 -38.86 23.54 2.14
C THR A 240 -39.66 22.25 1.95
N THR A 241 -39.29 21.26 1.11
CA THR A 241 -39.97 19.94 1.09
C THR A 241 -39.17 18.82 0.40
N ALA A 242 -39.37 17.57 0.84
CA ALA A 242 -38.49 16.40 0.58
C ALA A 242 -38.80 15.55 -0.67
N LYS A 243 -39.96 15.68 -1.31
CA LYS A 243 -40.39 14.73 -2.38
C LYS A 243 -40.27 15.25 -3.82
N GLU A 244 -40.33 16.57 -4.06
CA GLU A 244 -40.14 17.15 -5.40
C GLU A 244 -38.66 17.52 -5.68
N THR A 245 -37.85 17.60 -4.62
CA THR A 245 -36.46 18.08 -4.62
C THR A 245 -35.45 17.09 -5.24
N ALA A 246 -35.63 15.78 -5.11
CA ALA A 246 -34.65 14.80 -5.63
C ALA A 246 -34.57 14.74 -7.17
N LYS A 247 -35.67 15.03 -7.88
CA LYS A 247 -35.72 15.00 -9.36
C LYS A 247 -35.25 16.31 -10.01
N ALA A 248 -35.36 17.43 -9.28
CA ALA A 248 -34.84 18.73 -9.69
C ALA A 248 -33.33 18.88 -9.38
N ARG A 249 -32.86 18.34 -8.23
CA ARG A 249 -31.44 18.34 -7.81
C ARG A 249 -30.52 17.53 -8.72
N ARG A 250 -31.05 16.57 -9.49
CA ARG A 250 -30.31 15.76 -10.49
C ARG A 250 -29.73 16.56 -11.67
N ARG A 251 -30.08 17.84 -11.88
CA ARG A 251 -30.04 18.40 -13.24
C ARG A 251 -28.79 19.19 -13.62
N TYR A 252 -28.02 19.73 -12.69
CA TYR A 252 -27.02 20.75 -13.05
C TYR A 252 -25.58 20.22 -13.14
N ILE A 253 -25.15 19.35 -12.21
CA ILE A 253 -23.82 18.70 -12.34
C ILE A 253 -23.71 17.84 -13.61
N ASP A 254 -24.76 17.08 -13.96
CA ASP A 254 -24.82 16.27 -15.19
C ASP A 254 -24.74 17.13 -16.48
N ARG A 255 -24.96 18.45 -16.38
CA ARG A 255 -24.85 19.41 -17.49
C ARG A 255 -23.50 20.13 -17.56
N HIS A 256 -22.61 19.85 -16.60
CA HIS A 256 -21.26 20.41 -16.58
C HIS A 256 -20.49 19.97 -17.83
N ALA A 257 -19.65 20.85 -18.38
CA ALA A 257 -18.92 20.61 -19.62
C ALA A 257 -18.10 19.31 -19.62
N VAL A 258 -17.55 18.94 -18.47
CA VAL A 258 -16.79 17.69 -18.26
C VAL A 258 -17.50 16.41 -18.72
N PHE A 259 -18.83 16.36 -18.73
CA PHE A 259 -19.58 15.16 -19.11
C PHE A 259 -19.89 15.07 -20.61
N TRP A 260 -19.70 16.14 -21.38
CA TRP A 260 -20.02 16.17 -22.80
C TRP A 260 -18.90 16.70 -23.69
N ASP A 261 -17.93 17.45 -23.15
CA ASP A 261 -16.70 17.84 -23.85
C ASP A 261 -15.52 16.95 -23.42
N GLU A 262 -15.38 15.82 -24.12
CA GLU A 262 -14.30 14.86 -23.90
C GLU A 262 -12.93 15.34 -24.43
N LEU A 263 -12.89 16.44 -25.19
CA LEU A 263 -11.69 16.95 -25.85
C LEU A 263 -10.93 17.98 -25.00
N GLN A 264 -11.57 18.50 -23.96
CA GLN A 264 -10.99 19.52 -23.10
C GLN A 264 -9.80 18.98 -22.29
N TRP A 265 -8.61 19.39 -22.69
CA TRP A 265 -7.37 19.11 -21.98
C TRP A 265 -6.98 20.22 -20.98
N ILE A 266 -7.58 21.41 -21.10
CA ILE A 266 -7.35 22.51 -20.15
C ILE A 266 -8.12 22.20 -18.84
N PRO A 267 -7.49 22.31 -17.66
CA PRO A 267 -8.17 22.09 -16.39
C PRO A 267 -9.40 22.98 -16.19
N TYR A 268 -10.55 22.39 -15.84
CA TYR A 268 -11.72 23.15 -15.41
C TYR A 268 -11.57 23.58 -13.94
N TRP A 269 -11.03 24.78 -13.72
CA TRP A 269 -10.86 25.31 -12.37
C TRP A 269 -12.21 25.46 -11.65
N GLY A 270 -12.33 24.91 -10.44
CA GLY A 270 -13.55 24.92 -9.64
C GLY A 270 -14.45 23.69 -9.80
N LEU A 271 -14.13 22.76 -10.70
CA LEU A 271 -14.85 21.48 -10.85
C LEU A 271 -14.78 20.64 -9.55
N ASP A 272 -13.65 20.66 -8.86
CA ASP A 272 -13.47 20.01 -7.56
C ASP A 272 -14.48 20.51 -6.52
N HIS A 273 -14.68 21.83 -6.43
CA HIS A 273 -15.68 22.42 -5.54
C HIS A 273 -17.12 22.05 -5.91
N HIS A 274 -17.43 21.97 -7.20
CA HIS A 274 -18.76 21.55 -7.66
C HIS A 274 -19.04 20.07 -7.38
N LEU A 275 -18.03 19.21 -7.53
CA LEU A 275 -18.12 17.80 -7.17
C LEU A 275 -18.35 17.61 -5.66
N VAL A 276 -17.60 18.32 -4.80
CA VAL A 276 -17.83 18.27 -3.34
C VAL A 276 -19.26 18.70 -2.99
N LEU A 277 -19.71 19.84 -3.52
CA LEU A 277 -21.07 20.34 -3.31
C LEU A 277 -22.15 19.34 -3.77
N SER A 278 -21.92 18.67 -4.91
CA SER A 278 -22.86 17.67 -5.43
C SER A 278 -22.98 16.46 -4.51
N THR A 279 -21.87 16.02 -3.90
CA THR A 279 -21.87 14.91 -2.93
C THR A 279 -22.57 15.29 -1.64
N GLU A 280 -22.43 16.54 -1.18
CA GLU A 280 -23.13 17.04 0.01
C GLU A 280 -24.64 17.12 -0.19
N HIS A 281 -25.09 17.52 -1.38
CA HIS A 281 -26.51 17.56 -1.72
C HIS A 281 -27.11 16.17 -1.96
N ALA A 282 -26.35 15.25 -2.55
CA ALA A 282 -26.77 13.88 -2.84
C ALA A 282 -25.56 12.93 -2.99
N ALA A 283 -25.19 12.25 -1.90
CA ALA A 283 -24.00 11.41 -1.83
C ALA A 283 -23.86 10.41 -2.99
N GLY A 284 -24.96 9.72 -3.36
CA GLY A 284 -24.94 8.74 -4.46
C GLY A 284 -24.68 9.35 -5.84
N VAL A 285 -25.17 10.58 -6.10
CA VAL A 285 -24.96 11.26 -7.39
C VAL A 285 -23.55 11.83 -7.46
N GLY A 286 -23.10 12.49 -6.39
CA GLY A 286 -21.74 13.05 -6.33
C GLY A 286 -20.66 11.98 -6.45
N GLN A 287 -20.82 10.82 -5.80
CA GLN A 287 -19.85 9.72 -5.93
C GLN A 287 -19.82 9.12 -7.34
N SER A 288 -20.98 9.03 -8.01
CA SER A 288 -21.08 8.62 -9.42
C SER A 288 -20.44 9.64 -10.36
N ALA A 289 -20.54 10.93 -10.05
CA ALA A 289 -19.89 11.99 -10.80
C ALA A 289 -18.36 11.93 -10.63
N ILE A 290 -17.86 11.76 -9.40
CA ILE A 290 -16.42 11.61 -9.10
C ILE A 290 -15.83 10.40 -9.83
N SER A 291 -16.51 9.24 -9.80
CA SER A 291 -16.03 8.04 -10.50
C SER A 291 -16.00 8.22 -12.01
N SER A 292 -17.01 8.89 -12.58
CA SER A 292 -17.05 9.20 -14.01
C SER A 292 -15.93 10.17 -14.42
N VAL A 293 -15.71 11.23 -13.64
CA VAL A 293 -14.64 12.23 -13.90
C VAL A 293 -13.25 11.61 -13.75
N SER A 294 -13.07 10.60 -12.89
CA SER A 294 -11.78 9.92 -12.69
C SER A 294 -11.23 9.23 -13.94
N ALA A 295 -12.12 8.84 -14.87
CA ALA A 295 -11.77 8.26 -16.16
C ALA A 295 -11.45 9.32 -17.24
N THR A 296 -11.62 10.61 -16.95
CA THR A 296 -11.41 11.70 -17.92
C THR A 296 -10.03 12.37 -17.75
N PRO A 297 -9.58 13.21 -18.71
CA PRO A 297 -8.40 14.06 -18.51
C PRO A 297 -8.48 14.96 -17.26
N GLN A 298 -9.70 15.22 -16.74
CA GLN A 298 -9.96 16.05 -15.56
C GLN A 298 -9.87 15.28 -14.23
N ARG A 299 -9.20 14.11 -14.21
CA ARG A 299 -9.01 13.25 -13.02
C ARG A 299 -8.47 13.99 -11.78
N TRP A 300 -7.73 15.08 -11.97
CA TRP A 300 -7.19 15.90 -10.87
C TRP A 300 -8.32 16.47 -9.99
N ALA A 301 -9.46 16.85 -10.59
CA ALA A 301 -10.60 17.43 -9.86
C ALA A 301 -11.35 16.38 -9.05
N ALA A 302 -11.49 15.16 -9.60
CA ALA A 302 -12.06 14.01 -8.88
C ALA A 302 -11.20 13.65 -7.66
N GLN A 303 -9.87 13.63 -7.82
CA GLN A 303 -8.94 13.37 -6.72
C GLN A 303 -9.00 14.46 -5.64
N ALA A 304 -8.98 15.74 -6.03
CA ALA A 304 -9.08 16.86 -5.11
C ALA A 304 -10.40 16.85 -4.32
N ALA A 305 -11.53 16.59 -4.99
CA ALA A 305 -12.84 16.48 -4.36
C ALA A 305 -12.90 15.32 -3.36
N GLN A 306 -12.38 14.14 -3.72
CA GLN A 306 -12.34 12.98 -2.83
C GLN A 306 -11.48 13.24 -1.58
N ILE A 307 -10.30 13.85 -1.75
CA ILE A 307 -9.43 14.22 -0.62
C ILE A 307 -10.13 15.21 0.32
N GLU A 308 -10.84 16.20 -0.21
CA GLU A 308 -11.57 17.17 0.63
C GLU A 308 -12.75 16.52 1.36
N LEU A 309 -13.49 15.61 0.72
CA LEU A 309 -14.55 14.84 1.37
C LEU A 309 -14.01 13.95 2.49
N ASP A 310 -12.91 13.24 2.27
CA ASP A 310 -12.27 12.41 3.29
C ASP A 310 -11.70 13.26 4.44
N ALA A 311 -11.10 14.42 4.14
CA ALA A 311 -10.65 15.38 5.15
C ALA A 311 -11.82 15.93 6.00
N ARG A 312 -12.98 16.19 5.38
CA ARG A 312 -14.20 16.57 6.11
C ARG A 312 -14.68 15.44 6.99
N ARG A 313 -14.76 14.21 6.50
CA ARG A 313 -15.17 13.04 7.30
C ARG A 313 -14.30 12.87 8.55
N LEU A 314 -12.98 12.90 8.37
CA LEU A 314 -12.04 12.82 9.49
C LEU A 314 -12.23 13.97 10.50
N ALA A 315 -12.55 15.19 10.04
CA ALA A 315 -12.84 16.33 10.92
C ALA A 315 -14.16 16.18 11.70
N HIS A 316 -15.14 15.43 11.18
CA HIS A 316 -16.42 15.20 11.87
C HIS A 316 -16.32 14.12 12.96
N CYS A 317 -15.24 13.35 13.02
CA CYS A 317 -15.02 12.40 14.11
C CYS A 317 -14.73 13.17 15.41
N THR A 318 -15.67 13.12 16.36
CA THR A 318 -15.57 13.83 17.65
C THR A 318 -15.31 12.89 18.82
N THR A 319 -15.54 11.59 18.64
CA THR A 319 -15.35 10.57 19.67
C THR A 319 -14.34 9.51 19.24
N VAL A 320 -13.70 8.85 20.22
CA VAL A 320 -12.73 7.78 19.97
C VAL A 320 -13.39 6.58 19.28
N GLN A 321 -14.68 6.34 19.53
CA GLN A 321 -15.46 5.29 18.88
C GLN A 321 -15.67 5.59 17.39
N GLU A 322 -16.05 6.81 17.02
CA GLU A 322 -16.17 7.22 15.61
C GLU A 322 -14.82 7.13 14.89
N MET A 323 -13.74 7.60 15.54
CA MET A 323 -12.37 7.49 15.02
C MET A 323 -11.96 6.03 14.81
N ALA A 324 -12.39 5.10 15.66
CA ALA A 324 -12.10 3.69 15.52
C ALA A 324 -12.76 3.04 14.30
N HIS A 325 -13.86 3.59 13.76
CA HIS A 325 -14.57 2.97 12.64
C HIS A 325 -14.29 3.61 11.28
N ILE A 326 -13.76 4.85 11.26
CA ILE A 326 -13.63 5.63 10.02
C ILE A 326 -12.70 4.99 8.97
N SER A 327 -11.72 4.17 9.35
CA SER A 327 -10.81 3.53 8.37
C SER A 327 -11.54 2.67 7.33
N GLN A 328 -12.71 2.13 7.66
CA GLN A 328 -13.53 1.30 6.76
C GLN A 328 -14.25 2.13 5.68
N GLU A 329 -14.39 3.45 5.89
CA GLU A 329 -15.13 4.35 5.00
C GLU A 329 -14.24 5.22 4.10
N LEU A 330 -12.92 5.20 4.33
CA LEU A 330 -11.94 5.97 3.57
C LEU A 330 -11.68 5.35 2.19
N SER A 331 -11.73 6.17 1.14
CA SER A 331 -11.57 5.72 -0.25
C SER A 331 -10.09 5.69 -0.68
N LEU A 332 -9.33 4.71 -0.17
CA LEU A 332 -7.87 4.61 -0.38
C LEU A 332 -7.45 4.22 -1.81
N GLY A 333 -8.36 3.68 -2.63
CA GLY A 333 -8.04 3.08 -3.94
C GLY A 333 -7.93 4.06 -5.13
N LEU A 334 -8.33 5.33 -4.98
CA LEU A 334 -8.44 6.30 -6.09
C LEU A 334 -7.32 7.36 -6.13
N LEU A 335 -6.42 7.39 -5.14
CA LEU A 335 -5.58 8.55 -4.86
C LEU A 335 -4.10 8.29 -5.16
N LEU A 336 -3.51 9.15 -6.00
CA LEU A 336 -2.07 9.23 -6.26
C LEU A 336 -1.53 10.53 -5.64
N GLY A 337 -0.38 10.48 -4.95
CA GLY A 337 0.32 11.67 -4.41
C GLY A 337 0.35 11.78 -2.88
N PRO A 338 0.88 12.90 -2.32
CA PRO A 338 1.20 13.05 -0.90
C PRO A 338 -0.02 12.99 0.03
N ALA A 339 -1.20 13.46 -0.41
CA ALA A 339 -2.44 13.35 0.35
C ALA A 339 -2.87 11.90 0.60
N SER A 340 -2.56 10.98 -0.32
CA SER A 340 -2.84 9.55 -0.14
C SER A 340 -2.02 8.93 1.00
N ALA A 341 -0.78 9.41 1.20
CA ALA A 341 0.06 8.96 2.30
C ALA A 341 -0.53 9.42 3.65
N LEU A 342 -0.96 10.68 3.74
CA LEU A 342 -1.61 11.20 4.94
C LEU A 342 -2.88 10.43 5.30
N LEU A 343 -3.75 10.16 4.32
CA LEU A 343 -4.98 9.39 4.55
C LEU A 343 -4.69 7.95 4.99
N ARG A 344 -3.63 7.31 4.46
CA ARG A 344 -3.17 5.99 4.94
C ARG A 344 -2.68 6.06 6.39
N THR A 345 -1.96 7.12 6.77
CA THR A 345 -1.54 7.33 8.16
C THR A 345 -2.74 7.45 9.09
N PHE A 346 -3.75 8.27 8.73
CA PHE A 346 -4.99 8.37 9.52
C PHE A 346 -5.76 7.05 9.58
N ALA A 347 -5.81 6.28 8.49
CA ALA A 347 -6.44 4.96 8.47
C ALA A 347 -5.73 3.99 9.44
N LYS A 348 -4.40 3.95 9.44
CA LYS A 348 -3.62 3.16 10.39
C LYS A 348 -3.89 3.58 11.84
N ILE A 349 -3.85 4.88 12.12
CA ILE A 349 -4.15 5.44 13.45
C ILE A 349 -5.56 5.02 13.91
N SER A 350 -6.55 5.07 13.02
CA SER A 350 -7.92 4.61 13.29
C SER A 350 -7.97 3.11 13.65
N GLU A 351 -7.18 2.26 12.97
CA GLU A 351 -7.06 0.84 13.30
C GLU A 351 -6.39 0.60 14.65
N ASP A 352 -5.34 1.36 14.97
CA ASP A 352 -4.65 1.27 16.25
C ASP A 352 -5.55 1.74 17.42
N ILE A 353 -6.36 2.78 17.21
CA ILE A 353 -7.40 3.21 18.16
C ILE A 353 -8.40 2.08 18.40
N ARG A 354 -8.90 1.44 17.34
CA ARG A 354 -9.83 0.31 17.45
C ARG A 354 -9.22 -0.85 18.22
N ALA A 355 -7.96 -1.19 17.93
CA ALA A 355 -7.23 -2.23 18.65
C ALA A 355 -7.04 -1.87 20.13
N GLY A 356 -6.76 -0.60 20.44
CA GLY A 356 -6.66 -0.08 21.79
C GLY A 356 -7.96 -0.21 22.58
N LEU A 357 -9.09 0.18 21.99
CA LEU A 357 -10.41 0.05 22.61
C LEU A 357 -10.83 -1.40 22.84
N ALA A 358 -10.34 -2.34 22.02
CA ALA A 358 -10.65 -3.77 22.14
C ALA A 358 -9.81 -4.49 23.22
N GLN A 359 -8.80 -3.85 23.81
CA GLN A 359 -7.94 -4.49 24.83
C GLN A 359 -8.70 -4.82 26.11
N VAL A 360 -8.30 -5.94 26.73
CA VAL A 360 -8.80 -6.36 28.05
C VAL A 360 -7.98 -5.68 29.14
N GLY A 361 -8.63 -4.85 29.96
CA GLY A 361 -8.04 -4.15 31.12
C GLY A 361 -7.68 -2.69 30.84
N LEU A 362 -7.90 -1.82 31.84
CA LEU A 362 -7.74 -0.36 31.70
C LEU A 362 -6.29 0.04 31.39
N PHE A 363 -5.31 -0.61 32.01
CA PHE A 363 -3.89 -0.35 31.78
C PHE A 363 -3.48 -0.60 30.32
N ASN A 364 -3.93 -1.70 29.71
CA ASN A 364 -3.59 -2.04 28.33
C ASN A 364 -4.25 -1.07 27.34
N GLN A 365 -5.50 -0.69 27.60
CA GLN A 365 -6.21 0.33 26.82
C GLN A 365 -5.44 1.67 26.89
N ARG A 366 -5.03 2.10 28.08
CA ARG A 366 -4.22 3.29 28.31
C ARG A 366 -2.91 3.24 27.52
N LEU A 367 -2.18 2.13 27.63
CA LEU A 367 -0.87 1.96 26.97
C LEU A 367 -0.97 2.12 25.45
N VAL A 368 -1.95 1.48 24.82
CA VAL A 368 -2.14 1.55 23.37
C VAL A 368 -2.59 2.95 22.95
N LEU A 369 -3.58 3.55 23.63
CA LEU A 369 -4.06 4.89 23.29
C LEU A 369 -2.99 5.99 23.52
N SER A 370 -2.11 5.82 24.51
CA SER A 370 -0.96 6.71 24.71
C SER A 370 0.08 6.58 23.59
N ALA A 371 0.29 5.38 23.05
CA ALA A 371 1.13 5.19 21.87
C ALA A 371 0.53 5.89 20.63
N VAL A 372 -0.78 5.78 20.44
CA VAL A 372 -1.52 6.50 19.38
C VAL A 372 -1.39 8.02 19.53
N GLU A 373 -1.55 8.55 20.75
CA GLU A 373 -1.36 9.97 21.03
C GLU A 373 0.05 10.44 20.62
N ASN A 374 1.08 9.65 20.92
CA ASN A 374 2.45 9.93 20.53
C ASN A 374 2.67 9.90 19.01
N GLU A 375 2.02 8.96 18.30
CA GLU A 375 2.05 8.91 16.83
C GLU A 375 1.37 10.15 16.22
N LEU A 376 0.23 10.58 16.76
CA LEU A 376 -0.46 11.82 16.38
C LEU A 376 0.41 13.06 16.65
N ASN A 377 1.14 13.10 17.77
CA ASN A 377 2.11 14.15 18.06
C ASN A 377 3.30 14.15 17.07
N GLY A 378 3.75 12.98 16.63
CA GLY A 378 4.71 12.82 15.53
C GLY A 378 4.19 13.44 14.24
N LEU A 379 3.00 13.01 13.80
CA LEU A 379 2.34 13.51 12.60
C LEU A 379 2.12 15.04 12.66
N LEU A 380 1.68 15.58 13.80
CA LEU A 380 1.46 17.01 13.96
C LEU A 380 2.75 17.82 13.79
N ARG A 381 3.90 17.30 14.26
CA ARG A 381 5.22 17.93 14.06
C ARG A 381 5.62 17.93 12.60
N GLU A 382 5.37 16.85 11.88
CA GLU A 382 5.63 16.77 10.42
C GLU A 382 4.74 17.74 9.65
N LEU A 383 3.44 17.75 9.94
CA LEU A 383 2.47 18.66 9.31
C LEU A 383 2.77 20.13 9.59
N THR A 384 3.32 20.45 10.76
CA THR A 384 3.69 21.83 11.13
C THR A 384 4.99 22.28 10.43
N ARG A 385 5.89 21.35 10.09
CA ARG A 385 7.13 21.64 9.36
C ARG A 385 6.93 21.73 7.85
N SER A 386 5.91 21.06 7.32
CA SER A 386 5.59 21.07 5.89
C SER A 386 4.77 22.30 5.50
N ASN A 387 5.19 22.99 4.44
CA ASN A 387 4.44 24.10 3.83
C ASN A 387 3.50 23.64 2.71
N GLU A 388 3.27 22.33 2.55
CA GLU A 388 2.36 21.82 1.52
C GLU A 388 0.90 22.19 1.80
N ARG A 389 0.12 22.42 0.73
CA ARG A 389 -1.32 22.75 0.79
C ARG A 389 -2.12 21.74 1.63
N TYR A 390 -1.84 20.45 1.48
CA TYR A 390 -2.54 19.41 2.24
C TYR A 390 -2.11 19.38 3.71
N ALA A 391 -0.85 19.70 4.02
CA ALA A 391 -0.40 19.77 5.40
C ALA A 391 -1.19 20.80 6.20
N GLN A 392 -1.46 21.97 5.60
CA GLN A 392 -2.31 23.01 6.20
C GLN A 392 -3.75 22.54 6.43
N ARG A 393 -4.33 21.76 5.51
CA ARG A 393 -5.71 21.27 5.60
C ARG A 393 -5.90 20.17 6.66
N PHE A 394 -4.93 19.26 6.81
CA PHE A 394 -5.00 18.12 7.74
C PHE A 394 -4.48 18.45 9.14
N ARG A 395 -3.70 19.52 9.32
CA ARG A 395 -3.23 19.97 10.65
C ARG A 395 -4.35 20.16 11.69
N PRO A 396 -5.46 20.88 11.41
CA PRO A 396 -6.55 21.01 12.39
C PRO A 396 -7.20 19.66 12.73
N VAL A 397 -7.30 18.76 11.74
CA VAL A 397 -7.85 17.40 11.95
C VAL A 397 -6.95 16.59 12.88
N ALA A 398 -5.64 16.58 12.64
CA ALA A 398 -4.67 15.91 13.50
C ALA A 398 -4.68 16.48 14.93
N THR A 399 -4.85 17.79 15.07
CA THR A 399 -4.93 18.46 16.37
C THR A 399 -6.17 18.01 17.15
N GLN A 400 -7.34 18.02 16.51
CA GLN A 400 -8.59 17.54 17.10
C GLN A 400 -8.50 16.07 17.53
N TRP A 401 -7.96 15.19 16.66
CA TRP A 401 -7.80 13.77 16.97
C TRP A 401 -6.89 13.55 18.18
N ARG A 402 -5.75 14.24 18.22
CA ARG A 402 -4.85 14.22 19.38
C ARG A 402 -5.59 14.62 20.65
N ASP A 403 -6.35 15.71 20.62
CA ASP A 403 -7.04 16.23 21.82
C ASP A 403 -8.12 15.25 22.31
N VAL A 404 -8.89 14.64 21.41
CA VAL A 404 -9.90 13.63 21.75
C VAL A 404 -9.25 12.38 22.34
N VAL A 405 -8.15 11.89 21.75
CA VAL A 405 -7.41 10.72 22.26
C VAL A 405 -6.77 11.04 23.62
N ALA A 406 -6.15 12.21 23.78
CA ALA A 406 -5.55 12.65 25.05
C ALA A 406 -6.59 12.72 26.18
N GLN A 407 -7.79 13.26 25.90
CA GLN A 407 -8.89 13.25 26.87
C GLN A 407 -9.33 11.82 27.25
N ALA A 408 -9.33 10.88 26.31
CA ALA A 408 -9.67 9.49 26.59
C ALA A 408 -8.59 8.80 27.44
N VAL A 409 -7.31 9.05 27.16
CA VAL A 409 -6.19 8.59 28.00
C VAL A 409 -6.33 9.15 29.42
N GLN A 410 -6.64 10.44 29.57
CA GLN A 410 -6.85 11.05 30.89
C GLN A 410 -8.02 10.41 31.66
N ARG A 411 -9.16 10.13 31.00
CA ARG A 411 -10.28 9.43 31.65
C ARG A 411 -9.91 8.01 32.08
N LEU A 412 -9.10 7.31 31.27
CA LEU A 412 -8.59 5.99 31.64
C LEU A 412 -7.64 6.08 32.84
N ASP A 413 -6.82 7.13 32.93
CA ASP A 413 -5.96 7.39 34.08
C ASP A 413 -6.79 7.63 35.34
N GLU A 414 -7.82 8.47 35.27
CA GLU A 414 -8.74 8.71 36.38
C GLU A 414 -9.43 7.41 36.85
N GLN A 415 -9.93 6.59 35.90
CA GLN A 415 -10.55 5.29 36.23
C GLN A 415 -9.56 4.28 36.79
N PHE A 416 -8.31 4.29 36.31
CA PHE A 416 -7.24 3.43 36.80
C PHE A 416 -6.89 3.79 38.25
N GLU A 417 -6.79 5.09 38.55
CA GLU A 417 -6.58 5.61 39.91
C GLU A 417 -7.77 5.28 40.83
N GLU A 418 -9.01 5.47 40.38
CA GLU A 418 -10.22 5.10 41.14
C GLU A 418 -10.27 3.61 41.47
N ARG A 419 -9.93 2.74 40.51
CA ARG A 419 -9.92 1.30 40.72
C ARG A 419 -8.72 0.82 41.49
N GLN A 420 -7.66 1.63 41.65
CA GLN A 420 -6.39 1.26 42.28
C GLN A 420 -5.83 -0.07 41.74
N GLU A 421 -5.87 -0.26 40.42
CA GLU A 421 -5.28 -1.43 39.77
C GLU A 421 -3.75 -1.37 39.85
N ILE A 422 -3.10 -2.51 40.06
CA ILE A 422 -1.64 -2.62 40.04
C ILE A 422 -1.21 -2.76 38.57
N ALA A 423 -0.41 -1.81 38.09
CA ALA A 423 0.24 -1.92 36.78
C ALA A 423 1.19 -3.13 36.77
N ASN A 424 1.12 -3.95 35.72
CA ASN A 424 1.99 -5.12 35.59
C ASN A 424 3.29 -4.74 34.86
N PRO A 425 4.44 -4.69 35.54
CA PRO A 425 5.71 -4.35 34.90
C PRO A 425 6.31 -5.54 34.13
N TYR A 426 5.90 -6.78 34.45
CA TYR A 426 6.54 -8.00 33.98
C TYR A 426 6.29 -8.27 32.50
N VAL A 427 7.36 -8.51 31.75
CA VAL A 427 7.32 -8.71 30.30
C VAL A 427 7.63 -10.18 30.00
N VAL A 428 6.60 -10.93 29.65
CA VAL A 428 6.70 -12.39 29.47
C VAL A 428 6.85 -12.74 28.00
N GLY A 429 7.86 -13.54 27.67
CA GLY A 429 7.96 -14.24 26.38
C GLY A 429 8.55 -13.43 25.21
N VAL A 430 8.73 -12.11 25.35
CA VAL A 430 9.38 -11.25 24.36
C VAL A 430 10.72 -10.70 24.89
N PRO A 431 11.75 -10.55 24.03
CA PRO A 431 13.02 -9.97 24.45
C PRO A 431 12.88 -8.47 24.76
N LEU A 432 13.64 -7.98 25.74
CA LEU A 432 13.66 -6.59 26.15
C LEU A 432 14.59 -5.81 25.21
N THR A 433 14.02 -5.28 24.10
CA THR A 433 14.78 -4.64 23.02
C THR A 433 14.97 -3.13 23.19
N LYS A 434 14.29 -2.52 24.17
CA LYS A 434 14.38 -1.10 24.53
C LYS A 434 14.98 -0.95 25.93
N HIS A 435 15.50 0.25 26.23
CA HIS A 435 15.90 0.57 27.59
C HIS A 435 14.66 0.55 28.48
N GLN A 436 14.57 -0.46 29.34
CA GLN A 436 13.45 -0.68 30.22
C GLN A 436 14.00 -1.02 31.60
N ASP A 437 13.47 -0.37 32.63
CA ASP A 437 13.94 -0.52 34.01
C ASP A 437 13.78 -1.95 34.55
N ILE A 438 12.94 -2.78 33.90
CA ILE A 438 12.76 -4.19 34.26
C ILE A 438 13.94 -5.10 33.91
N PHE A 439 14.90 -4.65 33.09
CA PHE A 439 16.11 -5.43 32.87
C PHE A 439 16.98 -5.39 34.15
N VAL A 440 16.89 -6.43 34.96
CA VAL A 440 17.57 -6.55 36.26
C VAL A 440 18.75 -7.52 36.17
N GLY A 441 19.88 -7.08 36.72
CA GLY A 441 21.09 -7.89 36.88
C GLY A 441 21.96 -7.98 35.64
N ARG A 442 22.86 -8.98 35.63
CA ARG A 442 23.86 -9.25 34.57
C ARG A 442 24.98 -8.21 34.45
N ASP A 443 25.15 -7.37 35.48
CA ASP A 443 26.25 -6.40 35.55
C ASP A 443 27.62 -7.06 35.67
N ASP A 444 27.67 -8.27 36.22
CA ASP A 444 28.87 -9.11 36.23
C ASP A 444 29.24 -9.57 34.81
N ILE A 445 28.26 -10.03 34.03
CA ILE A 445 28.45 -10.50 32.65
C ILE A 445 28.81 -9.34 31.73
N SER A 446 28.13 -8.18 31.85
CA SER A 446 28.46 -7.01 31.05
C SER A 446 29.89 -6.51 31.32
N ARG A 447 30.32 -6.51 32.59
CA ARG A 447 31.71 -6.20 32.97
C ARG A 447 32.71 -7.23 32.44
N GLN A 448 32.34 -8.51 32.45
CA GLN A 448 33.18 -9.57 31.87
C GLN A 448 33.34 -9.38 30.36
N ILE A 449 32.24 -9.11 29.65
CA ILE A 449 32.25 -8.77 28.22
C ILE A 449 33.14 -7.55 28.00
N GLU A 450 32.95 -6.46 28.74
CA GLU A 450 33.76 -5.26 28.61
C GLU A 450 35.27 -5.54 28.82
N SER A 451 35.61 -6.34 29.83
CA SER A 451 36.99 -6.76 30.09
C SER A 451 37.59 -7.54 28.92
N ILE A 452 36.82 -8.44 28.31
CA ILE A 452 37.26 -9.20 27.13
C ILE A 452 37.44 -8.27 25.92
N LEU A 453 36.54 -7.32 25.72
CA LEU A 453 36.63 -6.35 24.61
C LEU A 453 37.87 -5.47 24.73
N ARG A 454 38.33 -5.16 25.94
CA ARG A 454 39.58 -4.42 26.22
C ARG A 454 40.85 -5.25 26.03
N SER A 455 40.76 -6.57 25.92
CA SER A 455 41.94 -7.44 25.79
C SER A 455 42.61 -7.29 24.41
N GLN A 456 43.96 -7.34 24.41
CA GLN A 456 44.80 -7.22 23.20
C GLN A 456 44.77 -8.45 22.29
N ASN A 457 44.24 -9.58 22.75
CA ASN A 457 44.25 -10.84 21.99
C ASN A 457 42.96 -11.06 21.17
N HIS A 458 42.03 -10.10 21.19
CA HIS A 458 40.79 -10.10 20.40
C HIS A 458 40.04 -11.44 20.34
N PRO A 459 39.86 -12.18 21.45
CA PRO A 459 39.17 -13.44 21.36
C PRO A 459 37.68 -13.21 21.05
N PRO A 460 37.05 -14.03 20.18
CA PRO A 460 35.62 -14.00 20.00
C PRO A 460 34.93 -14.43 21.31
N ILE A 461 33.74 -13.91 21.56
CA ILE A 461 32.93 -14.26 22.74
C ILE A 461 31.87 -15.25 22.30
N LEU A 462 31.71 -16.36 23.02
CA LEU A 462 30.53 -17.19 22.91
C LEU A 462 29.68 -17.04 24.16
N LEU A 463 28.52 -16.40 23.99
CA LEU A 463 27.48 -16.30 24.99
C LEU A 463 26.51 -17.49 24.83
N TYR A 464 26.57 -18.46 25.73
CA TYR A 464 25.69 -19.61 25.68
C TYR A 464 24.85 -19.71 26.95
N GLY A 465 23.70 -20.35 26.85
CA GLY A 465 22.81 -20.59 27.97
C GLY A 465 21.47 -21.12 27.47
N GLN A 466 20.66 -21.71 28.33
CA GLN A 466 19.41 -22.33 27.87
C GLN A 466 18.43 -21.31 27.26
N ARG A 467 17.42 -21.81 26.54
CA ARG A 467 16.34 -20.95 26.03
C ARG A 467 15.66 -20.24 27.20
N ARG A 468 15.26 -18.98 26.96
CA ARG A 468 14.56 -18.13 27.95
C ARG A 468 15.39 -17.68 29.18
N MET A 469 16.73 -17.76 29.12
CA MET A 469 17.63 -17.17 30.12
C MET A 469 17.91 -15.66 29.95
N GLY A 470 17.30 -15.04 28.93
CA GLY A 470 17.46 -13.61 28.67
C GLY A 470 18.69 -13.25 27.83
N LYS A 471 19.24 -14.18 27.04
CA LYS A 471 20.39 -13.95 26.13
C LYS A 471 20.14 -12.78 25.20
N THR A 472 19.09 -12.86 24.39
CA THR A 472 18.68 -11.79 23.48
C THR A 472 18.46 -10.48 24.22
N SER A 473 17.74 -10.49 25.36
CA SER A 473 17.55 -9.28 26.19
C SER A 473 18.87 -8.67 26.65
N LEU A 474 19.85 -9.47 27.09
CA LEU A 474 21.18 -9.00 27.47
C LEU A 474 21.88 -8.35 26.27
N ILE A 475 21.91 -9.02 25.11
CA ILE A 475 22.57 -8.52 23.89
C ILE A 475 22.01 -7.16 23.47
N TYR A 476 20.68 -6.99 23.47
CA TYR A 476 20.06 -5.69 23.19
C TYR A 476 20.40 -4.63 24.24
N ASN A 477 20.50 -5.00 25.51
CA ASN A 477 20.84 -4.08 26.59
C ASN A 477 22.32 -3.68 26.62
N LEU A 478 23.22 -4.40 25.95
CA LEU A 478 24.64 -4.02 25.85
C LEU A 478 24.84 -2.61 25.28
N ARG A 479 23.89 -2.08 24.52
CA ARG A 479 23.88 -0.70 24.01
C ARG A 479 23.92 0.37 25.10
N TRP A 480 23.35 0.08 26.27
CA TRP A 480 23.31 0.99 27.42
C TRP A 480 24.29 0.58 28.52
N MET A 481 24.73 -0.68 28.54
CA MET A 481 25.67 -1.19 29.53
C MET A 481 27.14 -0.98 29.14
N LEU A 482 27.46 -0.93 27.85
CA LEU A 482 28.84 -0.75 27.38
C LEU A 482 29.19 0.74 27.21
N PRO A 483 30.46 1.13 27.38
CA PRO A 483 30.90 2.50 27.17
C PRO A 483 30.67 2.98 25.74
N ASN A 484 30.37 4.28 25.57
CA ASN A 484 30.05 4.88 24.28
C ASN A 484 31.16 4.76 23.21
N ARG A 485 32.40 4.42 23.56
CA ARG A 485 33.47 4.12 22.58
C ARG A 485 33.24 2.79 21.83
N ILE A 486 32.43 1.88 22.38
CA ILE A 486 32.08 0.59 21.78
C ILE A 486 30.72 0.74 21.11
N LEU A 487 30.59 0.25 19.87
CA LEU A 487 29.36 0.21 19.11
C LEU A 487 28.83 -1.23 19.00
N PRO A 488 27.80 -1.62 19.77
CA PRO A 488 27.17 -2.92 19.62
C PRO A 488 26.28 -2.97 18.38
N LEU A 489 26.62 -3.83 17.42
CA LEU A 489 25.82 -4.11 16.23
C LEU A 489 25.22 -5.50 16.38
N ILE A 490 23.89 -5.58 16.44
CA ILE A 490 23.16 -6.79 16.80
C ILE A 490 22.43 -7.30 15.56
N VAL A 491 22.66 -8.56 15.21
CA VAL A 491 21.99 -9.23 14.09
C VAL A 491 21.47 -10.58 14.55
N ASP A 492 20.17 -10.79 14.43
CA ASP A 492 19.53 -12.11 14.57
C ASP A 492 19.75 -12.88 13.27
N LEU A 493 20.47 -14.02 13.34
CA LEU A 493 20.84 -14.81 12.18
C LEU A 493 19.72 -15.70 11.63
N GLN A 494 18.59 -15.88 12.32
CA GLN A 494 17.48 -16.69 11.80
C GLN A 494 16.94 -16.13 10.48
N GLY A 495 16.83 -14.79 10.38
CA GLY A 495 16.40 -14.10 9.16
C GLY A 495 17.40 -14.26 8.01
N PRO A 496 18.64 -13.75 8.15
CA PRO A 496 19.68 -13.87 7.14
C PRO A 496 19.92 -15.31 6.67
N ALA A 497 20.04 -16.28 7.57
CA ALA A 497 20.28 -17.68 7.21
C ALA A 497 19.04 -18.37 6.62
N GLY A 498 17.83 -18.01 7.08
CA GLY A 498 16.57 -18.58 6.60
C GLY A 498 16.20 -18.13 5.18
N LEU A 499 16.41 -16.84 4.88
CA LEU A 499 16.07 -16.21 3.60
C LEU A 499 17.16 -16.40 2.52
N ALA A 500 18.40 -16.66 2.92
CA ALA A 500 19.51 -16.82 1.98
C ALA A 500 19.31 -18.04 1.06
N ARG A 501 19.49 -17.80 -0.25
CA ARG A 501 19.58 -18.85 -1.27
C ARG A 501 21.02 -19.26 -1.55
N ASN A 502 21.96 -18.33 -1.35
CA ASN A 502 23.38 -18.45 -1.61
C ASN A 502 24.16 -17.48 -0.68
N HIS A 503 25.49 -17.45 -0.80
CA HIS A 503 26.37 -16.57 -0.03
C HIS A 503 26.03 -15.08 -0.21
N ALA A 504 25.79 -14.63 -1.44
CA ALA A 504 25.45 -13.23 -1.72
C ALA A 504 24.19 -12.77 -0.97
N GLY A 505 23.13 -13.57 -1.01
CA GLY A 505 21.90 -13.29 -0.27
C GLY A 505 22.10 -13.29 1.25
N PHE A 506 22.95 -14.17 1.78
CA PHE A 506 23.29 -14.19 3.19
C PHE A 506 24.03 -12.92 3.62
N LEU A 507 25.12 -12.57 2.92
CA LEU A 507 25.95 -11.40 3.23
C LEU A 507 25.19 -10.08 3.05
N TYR A 508 24.31 -10.00 2.04
CA TYR A 508 23.40 -8.87 1.86
C TYR A 508 22.48 -8.69 3.07
N ASN A 509 21.83 -9.78 3.51
CA ASN A 509 20.91 -9.72 4.66
C ASN A 509 21.65 -9.43 5.98
N LEU A 510 22.88 -9.95 6.14
CA LEU A 510 23.76 -9.64 7.25
C LEU A 510 24.14 -8.15 7.27
N ALA A 511 24.62 -7.61 6.13
CA ALA A 511 24.95 -6.20 5.98
C ALA A 511 23.74 -5.30 6.26
N LYS A 512 22.57 -5.66 5.74
CA LYS A 512 21.31 -4.97 6.02
C LYS A 512 20.99 -4.95 7.52
N GLY A 513 21.18 -6.07 8.22
CA GLY A 513 21.02 -6.14 9.68
C GLY A 513 21.98 -5.21 10.43
N ILE A 514 23.24 -5.18 10.01
CA ILE A 514 24.28 -4.29 10.58
C ILE A 514 23.90 -2.82 10.39
N VAL A 515 23.52 -2.42 9.17
CA VAL A 515 23.11 -1.04 8.85
C VAL A 515 21.88 -0.62 9.66
N LEU A 516 20.87 -1.49 9.77
CA LEU A 516 19.68 -1.22 10.58
C LEU A 516 20.04 -1.07 12.07
N SER A 517 20.88 -1.95 12.61
CA SER A 517 21.32 -1.88 14.02
C SER A 517 22.11 -0.60 14.31
N ALA A 518 22.90 -0.11 13.36
CA ALA A 518 23.62 1.16 13.48
C ALA A 518 22.66 2.37 13.40
N GLY A 519 21.67 2.33 12.49
CA GLY A 519 20.67 3.38 12.35
C GLY A 519 19.83 3.59 13.60
N HIS A 520 19.50 2.51 14.33
CA HIS A 520 18.84 2.60 15.64
C HIS A 520 19.66 3.33 16.72
N GLN A 521 20.97 3.47 16.53
CA GLN A 521 21.89 4.20 17.41
C GLN A 521 22.30 5.56 16.82
N GLY A 522 21.61 6.02 15.78
CA GLY A 522 21.86 7.32 15.13
C GLY A 522 23.08 7.34 14.21
N ILE A 523 23.63 6.18 13.85
CA ILE A 523 24.81 6.07 12.98
C ILE A 523 24.38 5.65 11.58
N THR A 524 24.73 6.45 10.58
CA THR A 524 24.52 6.11 9.17
C THR A 524 25.75 5.39 8.61
N LEU A 525 25.56 4.14 8.18
CA LEU A 525 26.58 3.32 7.54
C LEU A 525 26.32 3.21 6.03
N PRO A 526 27.36 2.97 5.21
CA PRO A 526 27.19 2.79 3.76
C PRO A 526 26.30 1.58 3.47
N PRO A 527 25.35 1.66 2.52
CA PRO A 527 24.56 0.51 2.10
C PRO A 527 25.41 -0.47 1.27
N LEU A 528 25.06 -1.75 1.33
CA LEU A 528 25.59 -2.80 0.46
C LEU A 528 24.45 -3.33 -0.41
N THR A 529 24.58 -3.25 -1.73
CA THR A 529 23.54 -3.71 -2.67
C THR A 529 23.74 -5.18 -3.03
N HIS A 530 22.66 -5.85 -3.43
CA HIS A 530 22.74 -7.24 -3.88
C HIS A 530 23.62 -7.39 -5.13
N GLU A 531 23.54 -6.41 -6.04
CA GLU A 531 24.32 -6.35 -7.29
C GLU A 531 25.84 -6.36 -7.02
N GLN A 532 26.28 -5.69 -5.96
CA GLN A 532 27.70 -5.67 -5.55
C GLN A 532 28.20 -7.04 -5.08
N LEU A 533 27.32 -7.98 -4.75
CA LEU A 533 27.69 -9.28 -4.18
C LEU A 533 27.54 -10.45 -5.16
N GLU A 534 27.16 -10.21 -6.43
CA GLU A 534 26.85 -11.31 -7.36
C GLU A 534 28.08 -12.09 -7.85
N THR A 535 29.21 -11.41 -8.03
CA THR A 535 30.43 -11.99 -8.62
C THR A 535 31.36 -12.57 -7.57
N ASP A 536 31.73 -11.77 -6.57
CA ASP A 536 32.61 -12.17 -5.47
C ASP A 536 32.06 -11.67 -4.11
N PRO A 537 31.12 -12.43 -3.51
CA PRO A 537 30.39 -11.99 -2.33
C PRO A 537 31.28 -11.68 -1.12
N PHE A 538 32.29 -12.51 -0.85
CA PHE A 538 33.08 -12.41 0.37
C PHE A 538 34.10 -11.27 0.29
N THR A 539 34.75 -11.08 -0.87
CA THR A 539 35.68 -9.97 -1.09
C THR A 539 34.96 -8.63 -1.00
N HIS A 540 33.84 -8.47 -1.70
CA HIS A 540 33.06 -7.22 -1.65
C HIS A 540 32.44 -6.94 -0.29
N PHE A 541 32.11 -7.97 0.48
CA PHE A 541 31.67 -7.80 1.87
C PHE A 541 32.82 -7.33 2.76
N ASP A 542 34.05 -7.84 2.57
CA ASP A 542 35.23 -7.37 3.30
C ASP A 542 35.57 -5.91 2.93
N ASP A 543 35.57 -5.55 1.65
CA ASP A 543 35.75 -4.16 1.19
C ASP A 543 34.69 -3.22 1.81
N TRP A 544 33.45 -3.70 1.91
CA TRP A 544 32.38 -2.94 2.54
C TRP A 544 32.60 -2.77 4.05
N LEU A 545 33.18 -3.75 4.74
CA LEU A 545 33.56 -3.61 6.15
C LEU A 545 34.60 -2.49 6.35
N ASP A 546 35.53 -2.28 5.41
CA ASP A 546 36.48 -1.14 5.47
C ASP A 546 35.76 0.21 5.44
N ALA A 547 34.73 0.32 4.58
CA ALA A 547 33.88 1.51 4.52
C ALA A 547 33.07 1.69 5.82
N VAL A 548 32.61 0.59 6.42
CA VAL A 548 31.94 0.58 7.72
C VAL A 548 32.89 1.07 8.82
N GLU A 549 34.13 0.59 8.89
CA GLU A 549 35.15 1.05 9.86
C GLU A 549 35.39 2.56 9.75
N THR A 550 35.48 3.08 8.53
CA THR A 550 35.62 4.52 8.28
C THR A 550 34.42 5.30 8.83
N GLY A 551 33.20 4.81 8.60
CA GLY A 551 31.97 5.39 9.14
C GLY A 551 31.92 5.37 10.67
N ILE A 552 32.41 4.30 11.30
CA ILE A 552 32.47 4.15 12.76
C ILE A 552 33.42 5.17 13.38
N ILE A 553 34.63 5.31 12.81
CA ILE A 553 35.63 6.29 13.25
C ILE A 553 35.09 7.72 13.12
N ALA A 554 34.44 8.04 11.99
CA ALA A 554 33.85 9.36 11.76
C ALA A 554 32.78 9.72 12.82
N ASN A 555 32.12 8.72 13.41
CA ASN A 555 31.13 8.88 14.47
C ASN A 555 31.72 8.78 15.90
N GLY A 556 33.06 8.84 16.04
CA GLY A 556 33.75 8.87 17.33
C GLY A 556 33.72 7.54 18.10
N ARG A 557 33.53 6.42 17.39
CA ARG A 557 33.55 5.06 17.96
C ARG A 557 34.91 4.40 17.70
N GLU A 558 35.40 3.64 18.66
CA GLU A 558 36.72 2.98 18.58
C GLU A 558 36.61 1.51 18.18
N LEU A 559 35.54 0.84 18.63
CA LEU A 559 35.37 -0.61 18.54
C LEU A 559 33.94 -0.98 18.14
N VAL A 560 33.78 -2.03 17.35
CA VAL A 560 32.50 -2.67 17.04
C VAL A 560 32.40 -3.98 17.79
N LEU A 561 31.27 -4.19 18.46
CA LEU A 561 30.86 -5.51 18.92
C LEU A 561 29.78 -6.03 17.98
N LEU A 562 30.14 -6.91 17.05
CA LEU A 562 29.19 -7.60 16.18
C LEU A 562 28.62 -8.80 16.95
N ALA A 563 27.41 -8.63 17.48
CA ALA A 563 26.67 -9.67 18.18
C ALA A 563 25.74 -10.40 17.21
N LEU A 564 26.05 -11.66 16.94
CA LEU A 564 25.25 -12.56 16.10
C LEU A 564 24.42 -13.46 17.02
N ASP A 565 23.13 -13.16 17.13
CA ASP A 565 22.17 -13.94 17.92
C ASP A 565 21.62 -15.12 17.10
N GLU A 566 21.23 -16.20 17.78
CA GLU A 566 20.71 -17.44 17.18
C GLU A 566 21.62 -18.00 16.08
N PHE A 567 22.94 -18.07 16.34
CA PHE A 567 23.91 -18.51 15.33
C PHE A 567 23.71 -19.94 14.83
N GLU A 568 22.96 -20.77 15.58
CA GLU A 568 22.57 -22.12 15.18
C GLU A 568 21.77 -22.17 13.87
N ALA A 569 21.14 -21.06 13.48
CA ALA A 569 20.44 -20.95 12.21
C ALA A 569 21.36 -21.26 11.01
N LEU A 570 22.66 -21.03 11.14
CA LEU A 570 23.66 -21.32 10.11
C LEU A 570 23.84 -22.82 9.89
N ASP A 571 23.78 -23.65 10.93
CA ASP A 571 23.93 -25.10 10.77
C ASP A 571 22.82 -25.69 9.90
N GLY A 572 21.59 -25.19 10.06
CA GLY A 572 20.48 -25.54 9.17
C GLY A 572 20.69 -25.09 7.73
N ALA A 573 21.37 -23.96 7.49
CA ALA A 573 21.73 -23.51 6.14
C ALA A 573 22.86 -24.35 5.53
N PHE A 574 23.86 -24.74 6.33
CA PHE A 574 24.95 -25.63 5.93
C PHE A 574 24.43 -27.03 5.58
N ALA A 575 23.57 -27.60 6.43
CA ALA A 575 23.00 -28.93 6.22
C ALA A 575 22.15 -29.03 4.93
N ARG A 576 21.53 -27.91 4.51
CA ARG A 576 20.76 -27.81 3.27
C ARG A 576 21.61 -27.45 2.04
N GLY A 577 22.93 -27.29 2.19
CA GLY A 577 23.84 -26.95 1.11
C GLY A 577 23.63 -25.55 0.50
N ARG A 578 22.95 -24.64 1.21
CA ARG A 578 22.72 -23.26 0.73
C ARG A 578 23.93 -22.36 0.95
N LEU A 579 24.68 -22.66 2.01
CA LEU A 579 25.91 -21.98 2.39
C LEU A 579 26.99 -23.04 2.58
N ASP A 580 28.20 -22.71 2.16
CA ASP A 580 29.40 -23.48 2.44
C ASP A 580 29.96 -23.09 3.80
N ALA A 581 30.15 -24.10 4.67
CA ALA A 581 30.59 -23.86 6.04
C ALA A 581 32.03 -23.33 6.09
N ASP A 582 32.93 -23.83 5.25
CA ASP A 582 34.33 -23.44 5.30
C ASP A 582 34.53 -22.01 4.80
N MET A 583 33.76 -21.59 3.78
CA MET A 583 33.77 -20.20 3.32
C MET A 583 33.23 -19.22 4.37
N VAL A 584 32.07 -19.50 4.96
CA VAL A 584 31.44 -18.60 5.94
C VAL A 584 32.25 -18.55 7.24
N LEU A 585 32.66 -19.70 7.78
CA LEU A 585 33.46 -19.76 9.01
C LEU A 585 34.88 -19.23 8.78
N GLY A 586 35.45 -19.47 7.60
CA GLY A 586 36.71 -18.87 7.15
C GLY A 586 36.65 -17.34 7.13
N ALA A 587 35.58 -16.75 6.59
CA ALA A 587 35.37 -15.30 6.58
C ALA A 587 35.22 -14.72 8.00
N LEU A 588 34.45 -15.38 8.88
CA LEU A 588 34.35 -14.96 10.29
C LEU A 588 35.70 -15.03 11.00
N ARG A 589 36.48 -16.08 10.76
CA ARG A 589 37.83 -16.24 11.30
C ARG A 589 38.77 -15.15 10.78
N HIS A 590 38.73 -14.83 9.49
CA HIS A 590 39.51 -13.74 8.90
C HIS A 590 39.19 -12.41 9.58
N MET A 591 37.90 -12.09 9.76
CA MET A 591 37.47 -10.90 10.50
C MET A 591 38.02 -10.88 11.94
N ILE A 592 37.93 -11.99 12.68
CA ILE A 592 38.47 -12.09 14.05
C ILE A 592 39.99 -11.85 14.08
N GLN A 593 40.73 -12.36 13.10
CA GLN A 593 42.21 -12.33 13.09
C GLN A 593 42.79 -11.03 12.56
N HIS A 594 42.14 -10.38 11.59
CA HIS A 594 42.72 -9.26 10.85
C HIS A 594 42.04 -7.92 11.12
N ARG A 595 40.79 -7.89 11.60
CA ARG A 595 40.05 -6.65 11.86
C ARG A 595 40.03 -6.30 13.34
N MET A 596 41.09 -5.64 13.82
CA MET A 596 41.29 -5.30 15.25
C MET A 596 40.13 -4.51 15.87
N ARG A 597 39.37 -3.76 15.06
CA ARG A 597 38.21 -2.97 15.49
C ARG A 597 36.92 -3.78 15.61
N PHE A 598 36.82 -4.95 14.96
CA PHE A 598 35.66 -5.82 15.07
C PHE A 598 35.89 -6.88 16.14
N LYS A 599 34.95 -6.97 17.08
CA LYS A 599 34.86 -8.06 18.06
C LYS A 599 33.59 -8.83 17.78
N LEU A 600 33.71 -10.15 17.72
CA LEU A 600 32.58 -11.03 17.47
C LEU A 600 32.02 -11.57 18.79
N LEU A 601 30.71 -11.48 18.96
CA LEU A 601 29.95 -12.19 19.99
C LEU A 601 28.96 -13.10 19.29
N LEU A 602 29.05 -14.39 19.53
CA LEU A 602 28.11 -15.39 19.07
C LEU A 602 27.19 -15.75 20.24
N ALA A 603 25.88 -15.76 20.03
CA ALA A 603 24.92 -16.12 21.06
C ALA A 603 24.01 -17.27 20.64
N GLY A 604 23.90 -18.28 21.50
CA GLY A 604 23.17 -19.51 21.21
C GLY A 604 22.67 -20.25 22.45
N SER A 605 21.86 -21.28 22.21
CA SER A 605 21.27 -22.19 23.19
C SER A 605 22.05 -23.48 23.42
N HIS A 606 23.10 -23.73 22.63
CA HIS A 606 23.91 -24.94 22.67
C HIS A 606 25.38 -24.63 23.04
N THR A 607 26.08 -25.62 23.59
CA THR A 607 27.51 -25.50 23.95
C THR A 607 28.41 -25.72 22.72
N LEU A 608 29.67 -25.24 22.74
CA LEU A 608 30.64 -25.52 21.65
C LEU A 608 30.85 -27.01 21.39
N ALA A 609 30.68 -27.86 22.41
CA ALA A 609 30.82 -29.31 22.28
C ALA A 609 29.77 -29.91 21.33
N GLU A 610 28.61 -29.27 21.22
CA GLU A 610 27.54 -29.63 20.28
C GLU A 610 27.83 -29.13 18.85
N PHE A 611 28.79 -28.20 18.67
CA PHE A 611 29.20 -27.64 17.38
C PHE A 611 30.56 -28.15 16.91
N THR A 612 30.62 -29.41 16.50
CA THR A 612 31.85 -30.07 16.03
C THR A 612 32.53 -29.34 14.86
N ARG A 613 31.77 -28.61 14.03
CA ARG A 613 32.27 -27.82 12.90
C ARG A 613 32.85 -26.46 13.29
N TRP A 614 32.41 -25.89 14.41
CA TRP A 614 32.79 -24.55 14.86
C TRP A 614 34.00 -24.57 15.80
N SER A 615 34.23 -25.69 16.48
CA SER A 615 35.31 -25.86 17.46
C SER A 615 36.72 -25.61 16.87
N SER A 616 36.94 -25.91 15.59
CA SER A 616 38.20 -25.65 14.88
C SER A 616 38.40 -24.17 14.50
N TYR A 617 37.32 -23.40 14.34
CA TYR A 617 37.35 -21.99 13.97
C TYR A 617 37.31 -21.05 15.18
N LEU A 618 36.81 -21.53 16.32
CA LEU A 618 36.62 -20.77 17.57
C LEU A 618 37.49 -21.29 18.74
N ILE A 619 38.67 -21.84 18.45
CA ILE A 619 39.58 -22.45 19.46
C ILE A 619 39.90 -21.47 20.61
N ASN A 620 40.00 -20.17 20.32
CA ASN A 620 40.33 -19.13 21.30
C ASN A 620 39.12 -18.37 21.83
N ALA A 621 37.89 -18.87 21.62
CA ALA A 621 36.69 -18.19 22.06
C ALA A 621 36.58 -18.15 23.59
N GLN A 622 36.24 -16.99 24.15
CA GLN A 622 35.92 -16.84 25.55
C GLN A 622 34.46 -17.26 25.78
N LEU A 623 34.29 -18.30 26.61
CA LEU A 623 32.99 -18.84 26.96
C LEU A 623 32.37 -18.03 28.09
N ILE A 624 31.16 -17.51 27.87
CA ILE A 624 30.33 -16.85 28.88
C ILE A 624 29.03 -17.64 29.00
N HIS A 625 28.82 -18.24 30.16
CA HIS A 625 27.60 -18.98 30.46
C HIS A 625 26.55 -18.08 31.09
N LEU A 626 25.38 -17.96 30.47
CA LEU A 626 24.22 -17.25 30.99
C LEU A 626 23.25 -18.24 31.66
N SER A 627 23.46 -18.48 32.96
CA SER A 627 22.60 -19.31 33.82
C SER A 627 21.48 -18.48 34.49
N TYR A 628 20.83 -19.02 35.51
CA TYR A 628 19.81 -18.33 36.31
C TYR A 628 20.30 -17.02 36.94
N LEU A 629 19.35 -16.17 37.36
CA LEU A 629 19.67 -14.97 38.13
C LEU A 629 20.21 -15.36 39.51
N SER A 630 21.14 -14.58 40.02
CA SER A 630 21.57 -14.71 41.42
C SER A 630 20.40 -14.44 42.37
N HIS A 631 20.54 -14.87 43.63
CA HIS A 631 19.51 -14.63 44.64
C HIS A 631 19.17 -13.14 44.77
N ARG A 632 20.18 -12.27 44.79
CA ARG A 632 20.00 -10.82 44.89
C ARG A 632 19.26 -10.23 43.69
N GLU A 633 19.64 -10.62 42.48
CA GLU A 633 18.99 -10.17 41.24
C GLU A 633 17.55 -10.69 41.15
N THR A 634 17.31 -11.91 41.62
CA THR A 634 15.96 -12.49 41.65
C THR A 634 15.07 -11.74 42.63
N VAL A 635 15.54 -11.43 43.84
CA VAL A 635 14.80 -10.60 44.82
C VAL A 635 14.52 -9.22 44.24
N GLN A 636 15.51 -8.58 43.62
CA GLN A 636 15.32 -7.27 42.98
C GLN A 636 14.24 -7.34 41.88
N LEU A 637 14.28 -8.36 41.01
CA LEU A 637 13.28 -8.53 39.96
C LEU A 637 11.86 -8.77 40.52
N ILE A 638 11.72 -9.45 41.66
CA ILE A 638 10.42 -9.72 42.29
C ILE A 638 9.87 -8.48 43.02
N GLU A 639 10.69 -7.86 43.86
CA GLU A 639 10.21 -6.83 44.80
C GLU A 639 10.31 -5.43 44.22
N GLN A 640 11.27 -5.18 43.32
CA GLN A 640 11.54 -3.87 42.73
C GLN A 640 11.88 -3.98 41.23
N PRO A 641 10.98 -4.55 40.39
CA PRO A 641 11.19 -4.64 38.93
C PRO A 641 11.27 -3.26 38.28
N ILE A 642 10.61 -2.25 38.85
CA ILE A 642 10.64 -0.86 38.42
C ILE A 642 10.63 0.04 39.65
N GLN A 643 11.01 1.31 39.48
CA GLN A 643 10.89 2.30 40.55
C GLN A 643 9.43 2.43 41.01
N ASN A 644 9.22 2.51 42.33
CA ASN A 644 7.91 2.68 42.95
C ASN A 644 6.87 1.59 42.60
N PHE A 645 7.31 0.34 42.48
CA PHE A 645 6.40 -0.79 42.26
C PHE A 645 5.36 -0.92 43.40
N GLN A 646 4.08 -1.05 43.04
CA GLN A 646 2.96 -0.88 43.97
C GLN A 646 2.59 -2.14 44.78
N LEU A 647 3.11 -3.31 44.38
CA LEU A 647 2.84 -4.59 45.05
C LEU A 647 3.98 -4.93 45.99
N SER A 648 3.66 -5.13 47.27
CA SER A 648 4.58 -5.64 48.28
C SER A 648 4.43 -7.16 48.45
N TYR A 649 5.53 -7.85 48.75
CA TYR A 649 5.54 -9.28 49.01
C TYR A 649 5.89 -9.55 50.47
N LEU A 650 5.21 -10.53 51.09
CA LEU A 650 5.69 -11.08 52.36
C LEU A 650 6.98 -11.88 52.13
N ARG A 651 7.83 -11.96 53.16
CA ARG A 651 9.13 -12.66 53.07
C ARG A 651 8.99 -14.12 52.64
N ASP A 652 7.96 -14.81 53.12
CA ASP A 652 7.66 -16.19 52.76
C ASP A 652 7.12 -16.33 51.33
N ALA A 653 6.43 -15.31 50.81
CA ALA A 653 6.01 -15.23 49.42
C ALA A 653 7.22 -15.08 48.48
N THR A 654 8.14 -14.14 48.75
CA THR A 654 9.38 -13.97 47.98
C THR A 654 10.22 -15.26 48.01
N ALA A 655 10.39 -15.85 49.20
CA ALA A 655 11.10 -17.11 49.35
C ALA A 655 10.45 -18.25 48.54
N GLN A 656 9.11 -18.30 48.51
CA GLN A 656 8.39 -19.29 47.72
C GLN A 656 8.56 -19.09 46.21
N ILE A 657 8.51 -17.85 45.71
CA ILE A 657 8.77 -17.55 44.30
C ILE A 657 10.18 -18.01 43.90
N ILE A 658 11.18 -17.71 44.73
CA ILE A 658 12.57 -18.13 44.49
C ILE A 658 12.71 -19.64 44.52
N PHE A 659 12.07 -20.32 45.47
CA PHE A 659 12.07 -21.78 45.53
C PHE A 659 11.42 -22.41 44.28
N LEU A 660 10.29 -21.86 43.84
CA LEU A 660 9.55 -22.35 42.67
C LEU A 660 10.30 -22.18 41.34
N THR A 661 11.01 -21.06 41.20
CA THR A 661 11.59 -20.60 39.93
C THR A 661 13.11 -20.75 39.85
N ARG A 662 13.80 -20.87 41.00
CA ARG A 662 15.25 -20.82 41.15
C ARG A 662 15.92 -19.60 40.50
N GLY A 663 15.18 -18.49 40.35
CA GLY A 663 15.70 -17.31 39.65
C GLY A 663 15.79 -17.49 38.13
N HIS A 664 15.11 -18.47 37.55
CA HIS A 664 14.94 -18.56 36.10
C HIS A 664 14.23 -17.29 35.61
N PRO A 665 14.83 -16.45 34.72
CA PRO A 665 14.28 -15.14 34.35
C PRO A 665 12.84 -15.20 33.84
N TYR A 666 12.58 -16.06 32.85
CA TYR A 666 11.24 -16.21 32.28
C TYR A 666 10.20 -16.72 33.28
N LEU A 667 10.50 -17.78 34.06
CA LEU A 667 9.55 -18.31 35.03
C LEU A 667 9.29 -17.34 36.19
N THR A 668 10.31 -16.60 36.62
CA THR A 668 10.16 -15.55 37.64
C THR A 668 9.21 -14.45 37.17
N GLN A 669 9.42 -13.92 35.96
CA GLN A 669 8.53 -12.90 35.40
C GLN A 669 7.13 -13.43 35.12
N LEU A 670 6.99 -14.66 34.59
CA LEU A 670 5.70 -15.28 34.34
C LEU A 670 4.92 -15.46 35.65
N LEU A 671 5.55 -15.99 36.69
CA LEU A 671 4.91 -16.16 38.00
C LEU A 671 4.53 -14.82 38.62
N CYS A 672 5.41 -13.82 38.58
CA CYS A 672 5.09 -12.49 39.14
C CYS A 672 3.99 -11.77 38.35
N SER A 673 3.96 -11.93 37.03
CA SER A 673 2.87 -11.45 36.17
C SER A 673 1.52 -12.08 36.56
N GLU A 674 1.49 -13.39 36.78
CA GLU A 674 0.27 -14.09 37.24
C GLU A 674 -0.15 -13.65 38.65
N ILE A 675 0.81 -13.37 39.54
CA ILE A 675 0.51 -12.83 40.87
C ILE A 675 -0.15 -11.46 40.75
N VAL A 676 0.39 -10.53 39.94
CA VAL A 676 -0.22 -9.21 39.72
C VAL A 676 -1.64 -9.36 39.18
N PHE A 677 -1.84 -10.25 38.20
CA PHE A 677 -3.15 -10.55 37.65
C PHE A 677 -4.13 -11.07 38.72
N ALA A 678 -3.70 -12.00 39.57
CA ALA A 678 -4.53 -12.53 40.66
C ALA A 678 -4.83 -11.47 41.73
N GLN A 679 -3.87 -10.62 42.09
CA GLN A 679 -4.08 -9.54 43.06
C GLN A 679 -5.09 -8.51 42.55
N ASN A 680 -5.04 -8.15 41.27
CA ASN A 680 -5.99 -7.21 40.67
C ASN A 680 -7.45 -7.70 40.71
N GLN A 681 -7.68 -9.01 40.88
CA GLN A 681 -9.03 -9.57 41.06
C GLN A 681 -9.55 -9.46 42.51
N LYS A 682 -8.68 -9.16 43.49
CA LYS A 682 -9.08 -9.02 44.89
C LYS A 682 -9.69 -7.65 45.20
N PRO A 683 -10.45 -7.54 46.32
CA PRO A 683 -10.86 -6.25 46.87
C PRO A 683 -9.65 -5.36 47.20
N ILE A 684 -9.86 -4.03 47.11
CA ILE A 684 -8.81 -3.02 47.26
C ILE A 684 -8.04 -3.16 48.59
N ALA A 685 -8.74 -3.44 49.70
CA ALA A 685 -8.17 -3.50 51.06
C ALA A 685 -7.08 -4.57 51.28
N GLY A 686 -6.87 -5.50 50.34
CA GLY A 686 -5.84 -6.54 50.43
C GLY A 686 -5.04 -6.77 49.15
N ARG A 687 -5.21 -5.90 48.14
CA ARG A 687 -4.64 -6.09 46.80
C ARG A 687 -3.13 -5.90 46.74
N ARG A 688 -2.57 -4.97 47.53
CA ARG A 688 -1.16 -4.56 47.45
C ARG A 688 -0.20 -5.41 48.28
N LEU A 689 -0.65 -6.53 48.82
CA LEU A 689 0.18 -7.45 49.61
C LEU A 689 0.03 -8.89 49.10
N ALA A 690 1.11 -9.44 48.55
CA ALA A 690 1.18 -10.82 48.10
C ALA A 690 1.63 -11.76 49.22
N THR A 691 0.85 -12.82 49.43
CA THR A 691 1.12 -13.88 50.41
C THR A 691 1.65 -15.15 49.74
N LYS A 692 2.22 -16.07 50.52
CA LYS A 692 2.65 -17.38 50.01
C LYS A 692 1.50 -18.16 49.34
N GLN A 693 0.27 -18.04 49.84
CA GLN A 693 -0.89 -18.70 49.24
C GLN A 693 -1.20 -18.15 47.84
N ASP A 694 -1.05 -16.83 47.64
CA ASP A 694 -1.24 -16.22 46.33
C ASP A 694 -0.22 -16.73 45.31
N VAL A 695 1.02 -16.93 45.75
CA VAL A 695 2.10 -17.50 44.93
C VAL A 695 1.75 -18.92 44.48
N GLU A 696 1.25 -19.77 45.38
CA GLU A 696 0.86 -21.14 45.03
C GLU A 696 -0.35 -21.20 44.09
N LEU A 697 -1.34 -20.33 44.27
CA LEU A 697 -2.47 -20.21 43.34
C LEU A 697 -2.00 -19.75 41.95
N ALA A 698 -1.11 -18.77 41.88
CA ALA A 698 -0.51 -18.30 40.64
C ALA A 698 0.36 -19.38 39.98
N ALA A 699 1.10 -20.17 40.75
CA ALA A 699 1.92 -21.27 40.23
C ALA A 699 1.09 -22.28 39.43
N ASN A 700 -0.11 -22.62 39.89
CA ASN A 700 -1.03 -23.49 39.14
C ASN A 700 -1.50 -22.85 37.81
N ALA A 701 -1.66 -21.53 37.78
CA ALA A 701 -1.96 -20.81 36.54
C ALA A 701 -0.76 -20.79 35.58
N VAL A 702 0.46 -20.66 36.10
CA VAL A 702 1.71 -20.72 35.33
C VAL A 702 1.88 -22.06 34.61
N LEU A 703 1.57 -23.19 35.27
CA LEU A 703 1.66 -24.52 34.64
C LEU A 703 0.76 -24.65 33.41
N ARG A 704 -0.41 -23.99 33.41
CA ARG A 704 -1.34 -23.95 32.27
C ARG A 704 -0.93 -22.92 31.20
N ARG A 705 -0.66 -21.67 31.59
CA ARG A 705 -0.34 -20.57 30.65
C ARG A 705 1.05 -20.74 30.02
N GLY A 706 2.01 -21.30 30.76
CA GLY A 706 3.36 -21.58 30.31
C GLY A 706 3.54 -22.92 29.59
N GLN A 707 2.45 -23.62 29.23
CA GLN A 707 2.52 -24.98 28.68
C GLN A 707 3.48 -25.12 27.50
N GLN A 708 3.54 -24.11 26.61
CA GLN A 708 4.45 -24.11 25.46
C GLN A 708 5.92 -24.12 25.87
N PHE A 709 6.29 -23.39 26.93
CA PHE A 709 7.66 -23.37 27.43
C PHE A 709 8.08 -24.76 27.94
N PHE A 710 7.24 -25.38 28.77
CA PHE A 710 7.55 -26.70 29.30
C PHE A 710 7.53 -27.80 28.22
N ALA A 711 6.58 -27.70 27.28
CA ALA A 711 6.51 -28.61 26.13
C ALA A 711 7.74 -28.50 25.22
N ASP A 712 8.30 -27.31 25.02
CA ASP A 712 9.55 -27.13 24.27
C ASP A 712 10.72 -27.88 24.94
N ILE A 713 10.84 -27.79 26.27
CA ILE A 713 11.84 -28.56 27.02
C ILE A 713 11.64 -30.06 26.77
N ALA A 714 10.40 -30.55 26.94
CA ALA A 714 10.10 -31.98 26.82
C ALA A 714 10.30 -32.53 25.41
N ASN A 715 9.91 -31.78 24.37
CA ASN A 715 9.82 -32.29 23.01
C ASN A 715 11.02 -31.94 22.13
N ASN A 716 11.67 -30.80 22.38
CA ASN A 716 12.73 -30.28 21.51
C ASN A 716 14.11 -30.28 22.16
N GLN A 717 14.21 -30.33 23.49
CA GLN A 717 15.50 -30.25 24.20
C GLN A 717 15.95 -31.59 24.82
N LEU A 718 15.06 -32.58 24.90
CA LEU A 718 15.32 -33.89 25.50
C LEU A 718 15.15 -35.02 24.50
N THR A 719 15.99 -36.05 24.63
CA THR A 719 15.79 -37.33 23.95
C THR A 719 14.61 -38.09 24.58
N ALA A 720 14.05 -39.07 23.87
CA ALA A 720 12.93 -39.88 24.39
C ALA A 720 13.28 -40.54 25.73
N ASP A 721 14.49 -41.08 25.86
CA ASP A 721 14.98 -41.71 27.10
C ASP A 721 15.14 -40.68 28.22
N ALA A 722 15.74 -39.51 27.93
CA ALA A 722 15.89 -38.45 28.91
C ALA A 722 14.53 -37.92 29.40
N ARG A 723 13.57 -37.77 28.50
CA ARG A 723 12.20 -37.36 28.82
C ARG A 723 11.51 -38.40 29.72
N ALA A 724 11.60 -39.68 29.39
CA ALA A 724 11.01 -40.76 30.18
C ALA A 724 11.60 -40.81 31.60
N SER A 725 12.92 -40.66 31.71
CA SER A 725 13.60 -40.54 33.01
C SER A 725 13.09 -39.35 33.80
N VAL A 726 13.05 -38.14 33.22
CA VAL A 726 12.57 -36.92 33.89
C VAL A 726 11.12 -37.03 34.37
N ILE A 727 10.22 -37.62 33.58
CA ILE A 727 8.81 -37.84 33.98
C ILE A 727 8.73 -38.80 35.16
N ARG A 728 9.43 -39.93 35.09
CA ARG A 728 9.48 -40.92 36.18
C ARG A 728 9.96 -40.27 37.48
N LEU A 729 10.99 -39.44 37.39
CA LEU A 729 11.56 -38.72 38.51
C LEU A 729 10.60 -37.72 39.12
N ALA A 730 9.97 -36.88 38.29
CA ALA A 730 9.01 -35.90 38.75
C ALA A 730 7.85 -36.55 39.52
N ARG A 731 7.39 -37.72 39.07
CA ARG A 731 6.32 -38.51 39.72
C ARG A 731 6.78 -39.13 41.04
N LEU A 732 7.99 -39.71 41.11
CA LEU A 732 8.53 -40.27 42.36
C LEU A 732 8.59 -39.20 43.47
N VAL A 733 9.03 -37.99 43.13
CA VAL A 733 9.04 -36.85 44.06
C VAL A 733 7.62 -36.46 44.47
N HIS A 734 6.67 -36.45 43.52
CA HIS A 734 5.29 -36.08 43.78
C HIS A 734 4.56 -37.07 44.71
N SER A 735 4.84 -38.37 44.58
CA SER A 735 4.23 -39.42 45.41
C SER A 735 4.79 -39.51 46.83
N ALA A 736 5.98 -38.97 47.08
CA ALA A 736 6.69 -39.19 48.34
C ALA A 736 6.14 -38.38 49.53
N ASN A 737 5.30 -37.35 49.33
CA ASN A 737 4.73 -36.44 50.37
C ASN A 737 5.71 -35.79 51.38
N ASP A 738 6.97 -36.22 51.42
CA ASP A 738 8.04 -35.69 52.24
C ASP A 738 8.77 -34.56 51.52
N SER A 739 9.33 -33.66 52.34
CA SER A 739 9.95 -32.39 51.97
C SER A 739 10.59 -32.33 50.57
N PRO A 740 10.42 -31.21 49.83
CA PRO A 740 10.92 -31.01 48.45
C PRO A 740 12.45 -31.14 48.28
N ALA A 741 13.19 -31.41 49.35
CA ALA A 741 14.64 -31.62 49.37
C ALA A 741 15.08 -33.10 49.23
N GLY A 742 14.17 -34.08 49.25
CA GLY A 742 14.52 -35.48 49.53
C GLY A 742 14.50 -36.49 48.38
N ALA A 743 13.93 -36.19 47.21
CA ALA A 743 13.88 -37.17 46.12
C ALA A 743 15.17 -37.12 45.30
N LEU A 744 16.07 -38.01 45.70
CA LEU A 744 17.47 -38.06 45.33
C LEU A 744 17.68 -39.22 44.34
N LEU A 745 17.98 -38.92 43.09
CA LEU A 745 18.35 -39.89 42.05
C LEU A 745 19.60 -40.67 42.43
N ARG A 746 19.61 -41.99 42.28
CA ARG A 746 20.89 -42.73 42.31
C ARG A 746 21.56 -42.61 40.94
N PRO A 747 22.87 -42.33 40.87
CA PRO A 747 23.60 -42.24 39.59
C PRO A 747 23.45 -43.48 38.70
N GLU A 748 23.22 -44.65 39.29
CA GLU A 748 23.06 -45.95 38.63
C GLU A 748 21.76 -46.08 37.80
N GLU A 749 20.77 -45.21 38.02
CA GLU A 749 19.45 -45.26 37.36
C GLU A 749 19.40 -44.46 36.05
N LEU A 750 20.44 -43.67 35.75
CA LEU A 750 20.55 -42.89 34.51
C LEU A 750 21.69 -43.44 33.66
N SER A 751 21.46 -43.55 32.35
CA SER A 751 22.58 -43.78 31.45
C SER A 751 23.50 -42.54 31.47
N PRO A 752 24.83 -42.72 31.31
CA PRO A 752 25.78 -41.60 31.32
C PRO A 752 25.42 -40.50 30.33
N THR A 753 24.89 -40.87 29.15
CA THR A 753 24.43 -39.95 28.12
C THR A 753 23.22 -39.12 28.56
N VAL A 754 22.22 -39.75 29.20
CA VAL A 754 21.04 -39.03 29.71
C VAL A 754 21.44 -38.11 30.85
N GLN A 755 22.28 -38.59 31.77
CA GLN A 755 22.79 -37.79 32.88
C GLN A 755 23.49 -36.52 32.37
N GLN A 756 24.37 -36.65 31.38
CA GLN A 756 25.06 -35.51 30.78
C GLN A 756 24.08 -34.49 30.18
N ILE A 757 23.10 -34.94 29.39
CA ILE A 757 22.09 -34.06 28.79
C ILE A 757 21.31 -33.29 29.87
N LEU A 758 20.88 -33.96 30.94
CA LEU A 758 20.07 -33.33 31.98
C LEU A 758 20.87 -32.31 32.82
N LEU A 759 22.16 -32.55 33.02
CA LEU A 759 23.07 -31.62 33.69
C LEU A 759 23.40 -30.40 32.81
N GLU A 760 23.73 -30.61 31.53
CA GLU A 760 24.00 -29.56 30.56
C GLU A 760 22.78 -28.67 30.32
N ARG A 761 21.58 -29.25 30.36
CA ARG A 761 20.30 -28.54 30.27
C ARG A 761 19.86 -27.87 31.58
N GLU A 762 20.68 -27.93 32.63
CA GLU A 762 20.40 -27.35 33.97
C GLU A 762 19.05 -27.81 34.57
N LEU A 763 18.56 -29.00 34.18
CA LEU A 763 17.30 -29.56 34.69
C LEU A 763 17.50 -30.22 36.05
N ILE A 764 18.65 -30.87 36.23
CA ILE A 764 19.04 -31.52 37.48
C ILE A 764 20.39 -30.99 37.98
N GLU A 765 20.66 -31.18 39.27
CA GLU A 765 21.97 -30.92 39.87
C GLU A 765 22.37 -32.05 40.83
N PRO A 766 23.68 -32.29 41.02
CA PRO A 766 24.17 -33.23 42.01
C PRO A 766 23.98 -32.68 43.43
N THR A 767 23.55 -33.52 44.37
CA THR A 767 23.41 -33.22 45.80
C THR A 767 23.65 -34.49 46.61
N ASN A 768 24.66 -34.51 47.48
CA ASN A 768 24.96 -35.63 48.40
C ASN A 768 25.01 -37.03 47.75
N GLY A 769 25.65 -37.14 46.58
CA GLY A 769 25.76 -38.43 45.86
C GLY A 769 24.53 -38.80 45.02
N HIS A 770 23.57 -37.89 44.91
CA HIS A 770 22.34 -38.08 44.16
C HIS A 770 22.03 -36.89 43.24
N TYR A 771 20.96 -36.94 42.45
CA TYR A 771 20.48 -35.77 41.68
C TYR A 771 19.11 -35.28 42.13
N ARG A 772 18.88 -33.98 42.05
CA ARG A 772 17.57 -33.34 42.28
C ARG A 772 17.23 -32.36 41.16
N PHE A 773 15.95 -32.05 40.99
CA PHE A 773 15.51 -31.01 40.06
C PHE A 773 16.03 -29.64 40.48
N GLN A 774 16.49 -28.86 39.51
CA GLN A 774 16.90 -27.49 39.78
C GLN A 774 15.68 -26.60 40.00
N VAL A 775 14.71 -26.63 39.08
CA VAL A 775 13.53 -25.76 39.09
C VAL A 775 12.28 -26.56 39.46
N GLU A 776 11.63 -26.17 40.56
CA GLU A 776 10.47 -26.86 41.09
C GLU A 776 9.23 -26.76 40.17
N LEU A 777 9.00 -25.62 39.49
CA LEU A 777 7.90 -25.51 38.51
C LEU A 777 8.06 -26.48 37.33
N ILE A 778 9.29 -26.71 36.87
CA ILE A 778 9.56 -27.69 35.80
C ILE A 778 9.23 -29.10 36.30
N ARG A 779 9.64 -29.44 37.52
CA ARG A 779 9.29 -30.72 38.15
C ARG A 779 7.78 -30.92 38.25
N ARG A 780 7.04 -29.93 38.75
CA ARG A 780 5.57 -30.01 38.87
C ARG A 780 4.90 -30.27 37.52
N TRP A 781 5.32 -29.58 36.47
CA TRP A 781 4.78 -29.80 35.13
C TRP A 781 5.05 -31.21 34.60
N PHE A 782 6.27 -31.75 34.76
CA PHE A 782 6.61 -33.11 34.33
C PHE A 782 5.87 -34.19 35.13
N ALA A 783 5.52 -33.92 36.39
CA ALA A 783 4.74 -34.84 37.21
C ALA A 783 3.29 -34.99 36.70
N GLU A 784 2.72 -33.93 36.12
CA GLU A 784 1.35 -33.91 35.56
C GLU A 784 1.25 -34.56 34.17
N GLN A 785 2.37 -34.81 33.48
CA GLN A 785 2.35 -35.48 32.18
C GLN A 785 1.92 -36.94 32.35
N THR A 786 0.95 -37.42 31.57
CA THR A 786 0.54 -38.85 31.49
C THR A 786 1.30 -39.54 30.35
N ASP A 787 1.51 -40.86 30.43
CA ASP A 787 2.18 -41.68 29.37
C ASP A 787 1.38 -41.79 28.04
N THR A 788 0.47 -40.85 27.79
CA THR A 788 -0.42 -40.83 26.61
C THR A 788 0.30 -40.46 25.31
N ASP A 789 1.51 -39.91 25.36
CA ASP A 789 2.31 -39.61 24.16
C ASP A 789 2.91 -40.85 23.48
N THR A 790 2.93 -41.99 24.18
CA THR A 790 3.28 -43.28 23.55
C THR A 790 2.14 -43.75 22.63
N ASP A 791 0.89 -43.49 22.99
CA ASP A 791 -0.29 -43.99 22.28
C ASP A 791 -0.74 -43.04 21.14
N ASN A 792 -0.57 -41.73 21.31
CA ASN A 792 -0.85 -40.76 20.25
C ASN A 792 0.16 -40.79 19.11
N ASN A 793 1.46 -40.96 19.40
CA ASN A 793 2.49 -41.13 18.35
C ASN A 793 2.38 -42.47 17.61
N LEU A 794 1.87 -43.53 18.27
CA LEU A 794 1.55 -44.80 17.60
C LEU A 794 0.36 -44.63 16.65
N ARG A 795 -0.67 -43.85 17.02
CA ARG A 795 -1.80 -43.53 16.13
C ARG A 795 -1.40 -42.67 14.93
N THR A 796 -0.55 -41.65 15.12
CA THR A 796 -0.07 -40.82 13.99
C THR A 796 0.87 -41.60 13.06
N ARG A 797 1.73 -42.49 13.60
CA ARG A 797 2.58 -43.38 12.78
C ARG A 797 1.79 -44.47 12.06
N HIS A 798 0.68 -44.94 12.61
CA HIS A 798 -0.22 -45.87 11.90
C HIS A 798 -0.99 -45.18 10.77
N GLN A 799 -1.44 -43.93 10.97
CA GLN A 799 -2.09 -43.15 9.93
C GLN A 799 -1.11 -42.71 8.81
N ALA A 800 0.14 -42.40 9.15
CA ALA A 800 1.19 -42.09 8.16
C ALA A 800 1.77 -43.33 7.43
N ARG A 801 1.46 -44.55 7.89
CA ARG A 801 1.76 -45.81 7.17
C ARG A 801 0.59 -46.30 6.31
N GLN A 802 -0.59 -45.72 6.47
CA GLN A 802 -1.81 -46.05 5.70
C GLN A 802 -2.14 -45.00 4.62
N ALA A 803 -1.43 -43.87 4.60
CA ALA A 803 -1.35 -42.92 3.49
C ALA A 803 -0.03 -43.10 2.75
#